data_AF-K0KEA6-F1
#
_entry.id   AF-K0KEA6-F1
#
_cell.length_a   1.000
_cell.length_b   1.000
_cell.length_c   1.000
_cell.angle_alpha   90.00
_cell.angle_beta   90.00
_cell.angle_gamma   90.00
#
_symmetry.space_group_name_H-M   'P 1'
#
loop_
_entity.id
_entity.type
_entity.pdbx_description
1 polymer ?
#
loop_
_entity_poly.entity_id
_entity_poly.type
_entity_poly.pdbx_seq_one_letter_code
_entity_poly.pdbx_strand_id
1 'polypeptide(L)'
;MTVSRDHYYKLSSDIEQERITSSIALLTELSEANDESEWEYALTRLIKGLSSSRGSSRVGFSTCLTELINIRRENGSLSLKQLLELINTNTKVSSSMNGKEERAVLFGKLFGLQCISNVNSGVFASDISSENFKLFTDNLFDLASQKSWIREPTLFTMVGLLGSVYSKLSEDLILYVFTKLDEYQLSLTTEGVALYLSVPSTFRNTTLNSTTFQNPTWKEADPLKQVNIASLAKVLKDVSTGDDSDDNNTKGNNKKKGSWSPRLHFVWPLIVKELTSLNNNNNEPIDQQVENSKKRKKSSNEGRKKSKSNGKNPNNSTSEYINIAEFWKVIIDEGFFSEKASHERKFWGFEIFELLFESVQPEQSSPLFTQNFMRTLINQTSDSNRLLNKVAKKTLNKITEISINQPEKIIHVLQNVLIGDFGSLQFDRLTKSKTVEKLLTESKANSTIAKFFINVLKNPIVKNQDSGKESELKTQKWAIDQLLHLVRGKKSSIDIETDLKWLDSVLKSLVHIAFFKKSDEEESPIAEFAQERLNSILSDVVTIERTDNQTWSFKTLSFLTEYSGEKVPIFEFDEELGSVKDKSLKILKKIRNKRESSKHIDNSRLLVFELLFSMVTIQLFSGGAESVDTLQELQDYYHAHKKESADDEDNDDQQDSIIGIVEILLNFVSQKSSLLKKLSMIVWENFCEKIDLGALELLFDVIKTKENKEGQKALFEGEDEFVDEDEEEEEHSHDHDDDDDEDEEESDSESSGDEEDEDEDNDEVSELDKKTNLALAEALNISQHNGEVTFSSDDEDDDMSDESMDDEQMMAIDGQLSKIFKQRRDALDNIQTGNKRKAEVQDARSNILLFKHRILDLLETFAKKNPNSELLVYTVEPLLTGLKLTLDKSLGTKIHKLLKNRICKSKIEIKTLDKDYLFELLKNIQTDSLKTSNTNDFNLSSSQCSIFISKQILALDETSADLIIDQYTELLKKWWTKKNSRLTSSIFFDFINWLSSKRSQN
;
A
#
# COMPACT_ATOMS: atom_id res chain seq x y z
N MET A 1 50.33 27.14 -43.43
CA MET A 1 48.86 27.13 -43.58
C MET A 1 48.32 28.12 -42.55
N THR A 2 47.33 28.96 -42.86
CA THR A 2 46.82 29.94 -41.87
C THR A 2 45.79 29.26 -40.97
N VAL A 3 46.02 29.27 -39.66
CA VAL A 3 45.08 28.73 -38.67
C VAL A 3 43.80 29.58 -38.65
N SER A 4 42.65 28.95 -38.86
CA SER A 4 41.37 29.65 -38.92
C SER A 4 40.98 30.21 -37.55
N ARG A 5 40.60 31.50 -37.53
CA ARG A 5 40.09 32.15 -36.31
C ARG A 5 38.62 31.80 -36.03
N ASP A 6 37.92 31.19 -36.99
CA ASP A 6 36.51 30.81 -36.84
C ASP A 6 36.29 29.75 -35.76
N HIS A 7 37.30 28.91 -35.52
CA HIS A 7 37.25 27.88 -34.49
C HIS A 7 36.96 28.47 -33.10
N TYR A 8 37.52 29.65 -32.77
CA TYR A 8 37.30 30.29 -31.46
C TYR A 8 35.84 30.74 -31.25
N TYR A 9 35.11 31.09 -32.32
CA TYR A 9 33.69 31.38 -32.23
C TYR A 9 32.89 30.11 -31.99
N LYS A 10 33.23 29.01 -32.67
CA LYS A 10 32.56 27.72 -32.51
C LYS A 10 32.88 27.03 -31.18
N LEU A 11 34.05 27.27 -30.60
CA LEU A 11 34.36 26.91 -29.20
C LEU A 11 33.39 27.55 -28.20
N SER A 12 32.76 28.66 -28.58
CA SER A 12 31.75 29.35 -27.77
C SER A 12 30.32 28.88 -28.03
N SER A 13 30.11 27.86 -28.87
CA SER A 13 28.79 27.32 -29.21
C SER A 13 28.13 26.63 -28.01
N ASP A 14 26.80 26.72 -27.93
CA ASP A 14 26.01 26.00 -26.93
C ASP A 14 25.92 24.50 -27.25
N ILE A 15 26.17 24.10 -28.50
CA ILE A 15 26.16 22.70 -28.95
C ILE A 15 27.51 22.03 -28.65
N GLU A 16 27.49 20.94 -27.89
CA GLU A 16 28.70 20.23 -27.46
C GLU A 16 29.53 19.67 -28.62
N GLN A 17 28.87 19.05 -29.61
CA GLN A 17 29.54 18.47 -30.78
C GLN A 17 30.28 19.54 -31.60
N GLU A 18 29.75 20.75 -31.71
CA GLU A 18 30.42 21.85 -32.42
C GLU A 18 31.68 22.31 -31.68
N ARG A 19 31.63 22.36 -30.35
CA ARG A 19 32.80 22.70 -29.52
C ARG A 19 33.90 21.66 -29.67
N ILE A 20 33.55 20.36 -29.63
CA ILE A 20 34.52 19.27 -29.77
C ILE A 20 35.14 19.29 -31.17
N THR A 21 34.32 19.37 -32.22
CA THR A 21 34.80 19.39 -33.62
C THR A 21 35.72 20.56 -33.87
N SER A 22 35.40 21.74 -33.32
CA SER A 22 36.23 22.94 -33.49
C SER A 22 37.50 22.91 -32.65
N SER A 23 37.48 22.24 -31.49
CA SER A 23 38.69 22.00 -30.70
C SER A 23 39.67 21.12 -31.47
N ILE A 24 39.17 20.01 -32.05
CA ILE A 24 39.98 19.10 -32.87
C ILE A 24 40.53 19.84 -34.08
N ALA A 25 39.68 20.53 -34.84
CA ALA A 25 40.10 21.26 -36.04
C ALA A 25 41.16 22.32 -35.74
N LEU A 26 41.00 23.09 -34.65
CA LEU A 26 41.99 24.09 -34.22
C LEU A 26 43.35 23.44 -33.89
N LEU A 27 43.35 22.35 -33.13
CA LEU A 27 44.59 21.67 -32.73
C LEU A 27 45.28 20.99 -33.93
N THR A 28 44.52 20.43 -34.85
CA THR A 28 45.03 19.86 -36.11
C THR A 28 45.69 20.95 -36.95
N GLU A 29 45.01 22.08 -37.18
CA GLU A 29 45.56 23.19 -37.96
C GLU A 29 46.80 23.81 -37.30
N LEU A 30 46.83 23.92 -35.97
CA LEU A 30 48.02 24.39 -35.23
C LEU A 30 49.21 23.44 -35.41
N SER A 31 48.95 22.13 -35.38
CA SER A 31 49.97 21.10 -35.58
C SER A 31 50.50 21.07 -37.02
N GLU A 32 49.61 21.25 -38.01
CA GLU A 32 49.98 21.34 -39.42
C GLU A 32 50.72 22.64 -39.77
N ALA A 33 50.36 23.75 -39.13
CA ALA A 33 51.02 25.04 -39.33
C ALA A 33 52.44 25.06 -38.75
N ASN A 34 52.64 24.38 -37.60
CA ASN A 34 53.92 24.27 -36.88
C ASN A 34 54.65 25.63 -36.68
N ASP A 35 53.87 26.68 -36.39
CA ASP A 35 54.36 28.04 -36.17
C ASP A 35 54.16 28.43 -34.70
N GLU A 36 55.26 28.70 -33.99
CA GLU A 36 55.27 29.06 -32.58
C GLU A 36 54.42 30.31 -32.27
N SER A 37 54.34 31.26 -33.21
CA SER A 37 53.53 32.48 -33.03
C SER A 37 52.03 32.19 -33.02
N GLU A 38 51.59 31.19 -33.79
CA GLU A 38 50.19 30.72 -33.82
C GLU A 38 49.83 29.93 -32.57
N TRP A 39 50.77 29.10 -32.06
CA TRP A 39 50.61 28.41 -30.79
C TRP A 39 50.51 29.37 -29.60
N GLU A 40 51.31 30.45 -29.59
CA GLU A 40 51.27 31.46 -28.53
C GLU A 40 50.01 32.32 -28.59
N TYR A 41 49.57 32.66 -29.80
CA TYR A 41 48.27 33.31 -30.01
C TYR A 41 47.13 32.43 -29.50
N ALA A 42 47.12 31.14 -29.85
CA ALA A 42 46.10 30.20 -29.43
C ALA A 42 46.07 30.06 -27.91
N LEU A 43 47.22 29.83 -27.28
CA LEU A 43 47.36 29.75 -25.83
C LEU A 43 46.79 31.00 -25.13
N THR A 44 47.21 32.19 -25.56
CA THR A 44 46.73 33.47 -25.00
C THR A 44 45.22 33.66 -25.24
N ARG A 45 44.72 33.33 -26.44
CA ARG A 45 43.33 33.53 -26.82
C ARG A 45 42.39 32.60 -26.04
N LEU A 46 42.80 31.35 -25.86
CA LEU A 46 42.06 30.36 -25.07
C LEU A 46 42.00 30.78 -23.59
N ILE A 47 43.13 31.19 -23.00
CA ILE A 47 43.18 31.69 -21.60
C ILE A 47 42.26 32.91 -21.42
N LYS A 48 42.31 33.89 -22.33
CA LYS A 48 41.39 35.04 -22.29
C LYS A 48 39.92 34.61 -22.41
N GLY A 49 39.65 33.57 -23.21
CA GLY A 49 38.31 33.00 -23.39
C GLY A 49 37.70 32.41 -22.13
N LEU A 50 38.53 31.98 -21.15
CA LEU A 50 38.05 31.44 -19.87
C LEU A 50 37.34 32.47 -19.00
N SER A 51 37.64 33.76 -19.18
CA SER A 51 36.96 34.86 -18.48
C SER A 51 35.64 35.26 -19.15
N SER A 52 35.13 34.46 -20.09
CA SER A 52 33.82 34.71 -20.70
C SER A 52 32.70 34.63 -19.66
N SER A 53 31.70 35.50 -19.78
CA SER A 53 30.49 35.45 -18.97
C SER A 53 29.59 34.26 -19.33
N ARG A 54 29.69 33.73 -20.55
CA ARG A 54 28.92 32.58 -21.07
C ARG A 54 29.52 31.26 -20.58
N GLY A 55 28.69 30.43 -19.95
CA GLY A 55 29.09 29.13 -19.40
C GLY A 55 29.59 28.14 -20.46
N SER A 56 28.86 28.01 -21.58
CA SER A 56 29.22 27.15 -22.72
C SER A 56 30.59 27.49 -23.31
N SER A 57 30.89 28.80 -23.42
CA SER A 57 32.22 29.26 -23.85
C SER A 57 33.32 28.81 -22.90
N ARG A 58 33.15 28.98 -21.58
CA ARG A 58 34.18 28.56 -20.60
C ARG A 58 34.50 27.07 -20.73
N VAL A 59 33.48 26.23 -20.93
CA VAL A 59 33.67 24.79 -21.16
C VAL A 59 34.48 24.54 -22.43
N GLY A 60 34.06 25.06 -23.59
CA GLY A 60 34.77 24.83 -24.86
C GLY A 60 36.22 25.34 -24.85
N PHE A 61 36.44 26.55 -24.33
CA PHE A 61 37.79 27.10 -24.17
C PHE A 61 38.65 26.27 -23.22
N SER A 62 38.10 25.78 -22.10
CA SER A 62 38.84 24.95 -21.14
C SER A 62 39.20 23.57 -21.70
N THR A 63 38.31 22.92 -22.45
CA THR A 63 38.58 21.63 -23.08
C THR A 63 39.70 21.76 -24.11
N CYS A 64 39.59 22.72 -25.02
CA CYS A 64 40.61 22.95 -26.04
C CYS A 64 41.96 23.37 -25.42
N LEU A 65 41.94 24.19 -24.36
CA LEU A 65 43.15 24.59 -23.64
C LEU A 65 43.82 23.39 -22.96
N THR A 66 43.06 22.47 -22.38
CA THR A 66 43.60 21.29 -21.70
C THR A 66 44.43 20.43 -22.67
N GLU A 67 43.90 20.17 -23.86
CA GLU A 67 44.59 19.40 -24.89
C GLU A 67 45.77 20.19 -25.51
N LEU A 68 45.63 21.50 -25.70
CA LEU A 68 46.73 22.35 -26.14
C LEU A 68 47.90 22.31 -25.14
N ILE A 69 47.61 22.36 -23.83
CA ILE A 69 48.62 22.22 -22.78
C ILE A 69 49.32 20.87 -22.91
N ASN A 70 48.57 19.77 -23.09
CA ASN A 70 49.15 18.44 -23.22
C ASN A 70 50.15 18.35 -24.37
N ILE A 71 49.74 18.76 -25.58
CA ILE A 71 50.58 18.73 -26.79
C ILE A 71 51.84 19.58 -26.61
N ARG A 72 51.71 20.81 -26.10
CA ARG A 72 52.86 21.72 -25.91
C ARG A 72 53.82 21.23 -24.82
N ARG A 73 53.30 20.55 -23.79
CA ARG A 73 54.11 19.97 -22.73
C ARG A 73 54.88 18.74 -23.20
N GLU A 74 54.25 17.85 -23.97
CA GLU A 74 54.93 16.69 -24.56
C GLU A 74 56.11 17.10 -25.43
N ASN A 75 55.97 18.21 -26.17
CA ASN A 75 57.03 18.77 -27.01
C ASN A 75 58.03 19.67 -26.25
N GLY A 76 57.90 19.81 -24.92
CA GLY A 76 58.79 20.62 -24.08
C GLY A 76 58.72 22.13 -24.29
N SER A 77 57.72 22.64 -25.03
CA SER A 77 57.60 24.05 -25.41
C SER A 77 56.79 24.91 -24.42
N LEU A 78 56.31 24.32 -23.32
CA LEU A 78 55.54 25.03 -22.29
C LEU A 78 55.86 24.50 -20.89
N SER A 79 56.36 25.36 -20.01
CA SER A 79 56.55 25.06 -18.58
C SER A 79 55.33 25.47 -17.73
N LEU A 80 55.15 24.83 -16.57
CA LEU A 80 54.08 25.20 -15.62
C LEU A 80 54.20 26.66 -15.15
N LYS A 81 55.44 27.12 -14.91
CA LYS A 81 55.70 28.50 -14.46
C LYS A 81 55.22 29.51 -15.49
N GLN A 82 55.56 29.30 -16.77
CA GLN A 82 55.08 30.14 -17.87
C GLN A 82 53.55 30.11 -17.99
N LEU A 83 52.94 28.93 -17.90
CA LEU A 83 51.49 28.78 -17.99
C LEU A 83 50.75 29.51 -16.86
N LEU A 84 51.23 29.38 -15.62
CA LEU A 84 50.66 30.09 -14.46
C LEU A 84 50.87 31.61 -14.56
N GLU A 85 52.02 32.06 -15.06
CA GLU A 85 52.27 33.48 -15.31
C GLU A 85 51.31 34.05 -16.37
N LEU A 86 51.08 33.31 -17.45
CA LEU A 86 50.11 33.67 -18.50
C LEU A 86 48.68 33.71 -17.95
N ILE A 87 48.26 32.71 -17.17
CA ILE A 87 46.95 32.71 -16.53
C ILE A 87 46.80 33.91 -15.60
N ASN A 88 47.76 34.14 -14.69
CA ASN A 88 47.71 35.26 -13.75
C ASN A 88 47.68 36.63 -14.44
N THR A 89 48.48 36.81 -15.49
CA THR A 89 48.54 38.06 -16.24
C THR A 89 47.21 38.34 -16.94
N ASN A 90 46.58 37.32 -17.53
CA ASN A 90 45.32 37.46 -18.26
C ASN A 90 44.07 37.38 -17.36
N THR A 91 44.23 37.09 -16.06
CA THR A 91 43.12 36.99 -15.09
C THR A 91 43.29 37.90 -13.88
N LYS A 92 43.98 39.03 -14.06
CA LYS A 92 44.22 40.01 -12.98
C LYS A 92 42.96 40.83 -12.71
N VAL A 93 42.51 40.83 -11.45
CA VAL A 93 41.42 41.69 -10.99
C VAL A 93 41.92 43.14 -10.90
N SER A 94 41.19 44.07 -11.52
CA SER A 94 41.42 45.51 -11.41
C SER A 94 40.37 46.15 -10.50
N SER A 95 40.74 47.19 -9.76
CA SER A 95 39.81 47.96 -8.92
C SER A 95 38.72 48.69 -9.71
N SER A 96 38.87 48.81 -11.03
CA SER A 96 37.88 49.41 -11.94
C SER A 96 36.79 48.43 -12.42
N MET A 97 36.93 47.13 -12.14
CA MET A 97 35.98 46.11 -12.61
C MET A 97 34.68 46.16 -11.81
N ASN A 98 33.55 45.98 -12.48
CA ASN A 98 32.29 45.74 -11.79
C ASN A 98 32.23 44.30 -11.25
N GLY A 99 31.27 44.00 -10.35
CA GLY A 99 31.17 42.69 -9.72
C GLY A 99 30.91 41.52 -10.69
N LYS A 100 30.34 41.76 -11.88
CA LYS A 100 30.15 40.73 -12.91
C LYS A 100 31.45 40.42 -13.65
N GLU A 101 32.23 41.44 -13.98
CA GLU A 101 33.55 41.33 -14.59
C GLU A 101 34.55 40.69 -13.63
N GLU A 102 34.61 41.15 -12.38
CA GLU A 102 35.42 40.55 -11.32
C GLU A 102 35.10 39.05 -11.19
N ARG A 103 33.81 38.70 -11.13
CA ARG A 103 33.39 37.30 -11.07
C ARG A 103 33.84 36.49 -12.28
N ALA A 104 33.70 37.02 -13.49
CA ALA A 104 34.09 36.32 -14.71
C ALA A 104 35.60 36.08 -14.77
N VAL A 105 36.40 37.06 -14.35
CA VAL A 105 37.87 36.96 -14.27
C VAL A 105 38.32 35.92 -13.25
N LEU A 106 37.71 35.88 -12.07
CA LEU A 106 38.02 34.88 -11.03
C LEU A 106 37.65 33.46 -11.46
N PHE A 107 36.51 33.30 -12.14
CA PHE A 107 36.20 32.01 -12.79
C PHE A 107 37.19 31.70 -13.91
N GLY A 108 37.61 32.67 -14.71
CA GLY A 108 38.65 32.48 -15.71
C GLY A 108 39.95 31.93 -15.12
N LYS A 109 40.40 32.48 -13.98
CA LYS A 109 41.54 31.97 -13.23
C LYS A 109 41.30 30.54 -12.74
N LEU A 110 40.14 30.26 -12.15
CA LEU A 110 39.77 28.93 -11.70
C LEU A 110 39.80 27.90 -12.84
N PHE A 111 39.13 28.17 -13.97
CA PHE A 111 39.12 27.28 -15.12
C PHE A 111 40.53 27.04 -15.67
N GLY A 112 41.39 28.07 -15.65
CA GLY A 112 42.80 27.92 -16.04
C GLY A 112 43.55 26.97 -15.11
N LEU A 113 43.37 27.12 -13.80
CA LEU A 113 43.94 26.19 -12.81
C LEU A 113 43.34 24.78 -12.93
N GLN A 114 42.06 24.66 -13.28
CA GLN A 114 41.41 23.37 -13.51
C GLN A 114 41.98 22.65 -14.75
N CYS A 115 42.25 23.38 -15.84
CA CYS A 115 42.97 22.84 -16.99
C CYS A 115 44.32 22.25 -16.58
N ILE A 116 45.05 22.93 -15.68
CA ILE A 116 46.34 22.44 -15.15
C ILE A 116 46.16 21.18 -14.29
N SER A 117 45.19 21.15 -13.38
CA SER A 117 44.95 19.99 -12.51
C SER A 117 44.31 18.80 -13.23
N ASN A 118 43.77 19.00 -14.43
CA ASN A 118 43.13 17.95 -15.19
C ASN A 118 44.16 16.91 -15.61
N VAL A 119 43.85 15.62 -15.41
CA VAL A 119 44.73 14.50 -15.77
C VAL A 119 45.11 14.53 -17.25
N ASN A 120 44.21 14.96 -18.13
CA ASN A 120 44.44 15.02 -19.58
C ASN A 120 45.43 16.11 -20.00
N SER A 121 45.73 17.09 -19.15
CA SER A 121 46.71 18.13 -19.49
C SER A 121 48.16 17.62 -19.52
N GLY A 122 48.38 16.39 -19.05
CA GLY A 122 49.72 15.83 -18.85
C GLY A 122 50.50 16.52 -17.73
N VAL A 123 49.94 17.53 -17.04
CA VAL A 123 50.76 18.41 -16.19
C VAL A 123 51.33 17.70 -14.98
N PHE A 124 50.47 16.94 -14.29
CA PHE A 124 50.80 16.12 -13.12
C PHE A 124 50.75 14.62 -13.46
N ALA A 125 50.85 14.26 -14.75
CA ALA A 125 50.80 12.88 -15.20
C ALA A 125 52.13 12.12 -14.94
N SER A 126 53.26 12.82 -15.05
CA SER A 126 54.64 12.31 -14.83
C SER A 126 55.20 12.69 -13.44
N ASP A 127 56.52 12.57 -13.23
CA ASP A 127 57.19 12.92 -11.97
C ASP A 127 56.88 14.36 -11.54
N ILE A 128 56.26 14.50 -10.37
CA ILE A 128 55.78 15.79 -9.86
C ILE A 128 56.93 16.54 -9.21
N SER A 129 57.42 17.60 -9.88
CA SER A 129 58.40 18.52 -9.28
C SER A 129 57.81 19.23 -8.05
N SER A 130 58.56 19.21 -6.94
CA SER A 130 58.17 19.90 -5.70
C SER A 130 57.91 21.39 -5.91
N GLU A 131 58.71 22.08 -6.73
CA GLU A 131 58.55 23.51 -6.99
C GLU A 131 57.24 23.77 -7.75
N ASN A 132 56.96 22.97 -8.77
CA ASN A 132 55.76 23.08 -9.60
C ASN A 132 54.48 22.84 -8.80
N PHE A 133 54.47 21.81 -7.94
CA PHE A 133 53.31 21.51 -7.10
C PHE A 133 53.04 22.61 -6.06
N LYS A 134 54.10 23.14 -5.41
CA LYS A 134 53.97 24.26 -4.47
C LYS A 134 53.44 25.51 -5.15
N LEU A 135 53.98 25.85 -6.33
CA LEU A 135 53.54 27.01 -7.10
C LEU A 135 52.07 26.93 -7.53
N PHE A 136 51.61 25.75 -7.96
CA PHE A 136 50.20 25.51 -8.27
C PHE A 136 49.33 25.64 -7.02
N THR A 137 49.76 25.03 -5.92
CA THR A 137 49.07 25.08 -4.62
C THR A 137 48.88 26.52 -4.16
N ASP A 138 49.94 27.33 -4.17
CA ASP A 138 49.89 28.74 -3.77
C ASP A 138 48.86 29.53 -4.59
N ASN A 139 48.86 29.36 -5.92
CA ASN A 139 47.90 30.02 -6.81
C ASN A 139 46.45 29.62 -6.54
N LEU A 140 46.22 28.38 -6.14
CA LEU A 140 44.90 27.86 -5.85
C LEU A 140 44.40 28.38 -4.48
N PHE A 141 45.24 28.38 -3.44
CA PHE A 141 44.89 28.94 -2.12
C PHE A 141 44.73 30.46 -2.16
N ASP A 142 45.55 31.17 -2.93
CA ASP A 142 45.36 32.58 -3.23
C ASP A 142 44.00 32.88 -3.84
N LEU A 143 43.50 32.00 -4.72
CA LEU A 143 42.17 32.14 -5.32
C LEU A 143 41.06 31.80 -4.30
N ALA A 144 41.24 30.74 -3.52
CA ALA A 144 40.27 30.29 -2.51
C ALA A 144 40.03 31.33 -1.41
N SER A 145 41.04 32.16 -1.12
CA SER A 145 40.98 33.20 -0.08
C SER A 145 40.30 34.50 -0.53
N GLN A 146 40.05 34.71 -1.83
CA GLN A 146 39.53 35.99 -2.32
C GLN A 146 38.05 36.21 -1.97
N LYS A 147 37.18 35.24 -2.28
CA LYS A 147 35.72 35.34 -2.07
C LYS A 147 35.17 34.01 -1.58
N SER A 148 34.12 34.03 -0.76
CA SER A 148 33.48 32.82 -0.25
C SER A 148 32.91 31.92 -1.36
N TRP A 149 32.25 32.51 -2.37
CA TRP A 149 31.60 31.76 -3.44
C TRP A 149 32.55 31.09 -4.46
N ILE A 150 33.83 31.50 -4.54
CA ILE A 150 34.83 30.82 -5.38
C ILE A 150 35.59 29.74 -4.61
N ARG A 151 35.56 29.79 -3.27
CA ARG A 151 36.28 28.85 -2.42
C ARG A 151 35.90 27.40 -2.67
N GLU A 152 34.60 27.09 -2.69
CA GLU A 152 34.09 25.74 -2.91
C GLU A 152 34.67 25.09 -4.17
N PRO A 153 34.49 25.65 -5.39
CA PRO A 153 35.02 25.03 -6.59
C PRO A 153 36.57 25.05 -6.67
N THR A 154 37.23 26.00 -6.01
CA THR A 154 38.69 26.05 -5.91
C THR A 154 39.25 24.91 -5.06
N LEU A 155 38.72 24.71 -3.84
CA LEU A 155 39.19 23.62 -2.97
C LEU A 155 38.68 22.25 -3.43
N PHE A 156 37.54 22.18 -4.11
CA PHE A 156 37.12 20.98 -4.84
C PHE A 156 38.17 20.55 -5.87
N THR A 157 38.79 21.51 -6.56
CA THR A 157 39.87 21.26 -7.52
C THR A 157 41.10 20.66 -6.82
N MET A 158 41.46 21.15 -5.63
CA MET A 158 42.55 20.58 -4.83
C MET A 158 42.24 19.14 -4.37
N VAL A 159 41.02 18.92 -3.87
CA VAL A 159 40.55 17.59 -3.45
C VAL A 159 40.60 16.60 -4.61
N GLY A 160 40.14 17.01 -5.80
CA GLY A 160 40.21 16.20 -7.01
C GLY A 160 41.64 15.89 -7.46
N LEU A 161 42.55 16.87 -7.35
CA LEU A 161 43.96 16.67 -7.65
C LEU A 161 44.61 15.70 -6.66
N LEU A 162 44.44 15.90 -5.36
CA LEU A 162 44.98 14.97 -4.36
C LEU A 162 44.43 13.56 -4.59
N GLY A 163 43.14 13.41 -4.87
CA GLY A 163 42.55 12.11 -5.19
C GLY A 163 43.17 11.40 -6.41
N SER A 164 43.65 12.16 -7.40
CA SER A 164 44.22 11.59 -8.63
C SER A 164 45.73 11.35 -8.56
N VAL A 165 46.47 12.12 -7.75
CA VAL A 165 47.94 12.04 -7.69
C VAL A 165 48.52 11.70 -6.31
N TYR A 166 47.69 11.36 -5.31
CA TYR A 166 48.14 11.06 -3.94
C TYR A 166 49.36 10.13 -3.89
N SER A 167 49.32 9.00 -4.61
CA SER A 167 50.38 7.99 -4.61
C SER A 167 51.70 8.45 -5.25
N LYS A 168 51.69 9.56 -5.99
CA LYS A 168 52.85 10.16 -6.64
C LYS A 168 53.47 11.31 -5.85
N LEU A 169 52.79 11.78 -4.80
CA LEU A 169 53.24 12.91 -3.98
C LEU A 169 54.06 12.40 -2.78
N SER A 170 55.13 13.11 -2.45
CA SER A 170 55.82 12.92 -1.18
C SER A 170 55.00 13.49 -0.02
N GLU A 171 55.19 12.94 1.19
CA GLU A 171 54.48 13.40 2.39
C GLU A 171 54.67 14.90 2.64
N ASP A 172 55.86 15.46 2.40
CA ASP A 172 56.14 16.88 2.55
C ASP A 172 55.28 17.78 1.65
N LEU A 173 54.95 17.31 0.44
CA LEU A 173 54.10 18.06 -0.49
C LEU A 173 52.64 18.03 -0.08
N ILE A 174 52.17 16.89 0.44
CA ILE A 174 50.83 16.78 1.00
C ILE A 174 50.73 17.67 2.25
N LEU A 175 51.76 17.64 3.12
CA LEU A 175 51.82 18.49 4.30
C LEU A 175 51.80 19.98 3.94
N TYR A 176 52.49 20.38 2.86
CA TYR A 176 52.46 21.76 2.37
C TYR A 176 51.04 22.26 2.05
N VAL A 177 50.17 21.40 1.50
CA VAL A 177 48.75 21.74 1.26
C VAL A 177 48.04 22.07 2.57
N PHE A 178 48.27 21.30 3.62
CA PHE A 178 47.68 21.54 4.94
C PHE A 178 48.29 22.75 5.66
N THR A 179 49.59 23.01 5.47
CA THR A 179 50.23 24.25 5.92
C THR A 179 49.57 25.46 5.27
N LYS A 180 49.28 25.41 3.96
CA LYS A 180 48.55 26.48 3.27
C LYS A 180 47.10 26.59 3.76
N LEU A 181 46.42 25.47 4.00
CA LEU A 181 45.08 25.48 4.59
C LEU A 181 45.03 26.22 5.95
N ASP A 182 46.07 26.02 6.77
CA ASP A 182 46.26 26.68 8.05
C ASP A 182 46.63 28.17 7.92
N GLU A 183 47.61 28.50 7.08
CA GLU A 183 48.05 29.88 6.82
C GLU A 183 46.90 30.78 6.35
N TYR A 184 46.03 30.26 5.47
CA TYR A 184 44.85 30.99 4.97
C TYR A 184 43.61 30.85 5.88
N GLN A 185 43.71 30.17 7.02
CA GLN A 185 42.63 29.99 8.00
C GLN A 185 41.34 29.39 7.41
N LEU A 186 41.51 28.38 6.54
CA LEU A 186 40.44 27.69 5.83
C LEU A 186 40.10 26.32 6.45
N SER A 187 40.79 25.92 7.52
CA SER A 187 40.54 24.64 8.20
C SER A 187 39.17 24.52 8.87
N LEU A 188 38.55 25.64 9.29
CA LEU A 188 37.17 25.73 9.81
C LEU A 188 36.15 26.11 8.72
N THR A 189 36.26 25.50 7.54
CA THR A 189 35.23 25.60 6.49
C THR A 189 34.79 24.22 6.03
N THR A 190 33.63 24.13 5.37
CA THR A 190 33.12 22.87 4.81
C THR A 190 34.11 22.25 3.82
N GLU A 191 34.78 23.08 3.03
CA GLU A 191 35.83 22.66 2.11
C GLU A 191 37.11 22.22 2.83
N GLY A 192 37.50 22.89 3.92
CA GLY A 192 38.65 22.50 4.73
C GLY A 192 38.47 21.10 5.34
N VAL A 193 37.26 20.81 5.85
CA VAL A 193 36.89 19.46 6.30
C VAL A 193 36.94 18.47 5.14
N ALA A 194 36.45 18.83 3.95
CA ALA A 194 36.51 17.96 2.78
C ALA A 194 37.95 17.65 2.36
N LEU A 195 38.85 18.64 2.41
CA LEU A 195 40.26 18.46 2.11
C LEU A 195 40.94 17.54 3.12
N TYR A 196 40.65 17.70 4.41
CA TYR A 196 41.09 16.76 5.45
C TYR A 196 40.64 15.32 5.17
N LEU A 197 39.38 15.12 4.80
CA LEU A 197 38.82 13.79 4.52
C LEU A 197 39.27 13.20 3.18
N SER A 198 39.88 13.99 2.30
CA SER A 198 40.38 13.53 1.01
C SER A 198 41.68 12.72 1.08
N VAL A 199 42.41 12.80 2.21
CA VAL A 199 43.64 12.05 2.44
C VAL A 199 43.42 10.81 3.32
N PRO A 200 44.20 9.73 3.13
CA PRO A 200 44.09 8.50 3.92
C PRO A 200 44.23 8.72 5.43
N SER A 201 43.50 7.92 6.21
CA SER A 201 43.51 7.97 7.68
C SER A 201 44.90 7.73 8.28
N THR A 202 45.75 6.94 7.61
CA THR A 202 47.14 6.71 8.02
C THR A 202 47.92 8.02 8.08
N PHE A 203 47.90 8.81 7.00
CA PHE A 203 48.57 10.09 6.91
C PHE A 203 48.02 11.13 7.90
N ARG A 204 46.69 11.14 8.09
CA ARG A 204 46.04 11.99 9.10
C ARG A 204 46.57 11.69 10.51
N ASN A 205 46.61 10.41 10.87
CA ASN A 205 46.99 9.98 12.21
C ASN A 205 48.48 10.09 12.51
N THR A 206 49.35 9.90 11.51
CA THR A 206 50.81 9.97 11.71
C THR A 206 51.36 11.37 11.53
N THR A 207 51.05 12.00 10.40
CA THR A 207 51.78 13.19 9.92
C THR A 207 51.04 14.47 10.28
N LEU A 208 49.72 14.54 10.09
CA LEU A 208 48.95 15.73 10.46
C LEU A 208 48.86 15.91 11.98
N ASN A 209 48.60 14.84 12.74
CA ASN A 209 48.50 14.92 14.20
C ASN A 209 49.82 15.24 14.90
N SER A 210 50.97 14.90 14.30
CA SER A 210 52.29 15.21 14.85
C SER A 210 52.81 16.60 14.42
N THR A 211 52.19 17.22 13.42
CA THR A 211 52.60 18.54 12.93
C THR A 211 52.00 19.65 13.78
N THR A 212 52.84 20.61 14.18
CA THR A 212 52.38 21.83 14.86
C THR A 212 52.01 22.90 13.82
N PHE A 213 50.73 23.12 13.63
CA PHE A 213 50.20 24.20 12.79
C PHE A 213 50.27 25.56 13.51
N GLN A 214 50.31 26.65 12.75
CA GLN A 214 50.38 28.00 13.32
C GLN A 214 49.04 28.43 13.94
N ASN A 215 47.92 27.97 13.37
CA ASN A 215 46.56 28.29 13.84
C ASN A 215 45.75 27.00 14.10
N PRO A 216 46.09 26.18 15.11
CA PRO A 216 45.38 24.92 15.37
C PRO A 216 43.89 25.18 15.64
N THR A 217 43.01 24.64 14.79
CA THR A 217 41.57 24.89 14.84
C THR A 217 40.75 23.74 15.39
N TRP A 218 41.09 22.49 15.04
CA TRP A 218 40.43 21.29 15.55
C TRP A 218 41.20 20.75 16.75
N LYS A 219 40.49 20.45 17.85
CA LYS A 219 41.13 19.79 19.00
C LYS A 219 41.65 18.43 18.56
N GLU A 220 42.88 18.10 18.93
CA GLU A 220 43.53 16.84 18.54
C GLU A 220 43.64 16.65 17.01
N ALA A 221 43.64 17.76 16.24
CA ALA A 221 43.85 17.80 14.79
C ALA A 221 42.89 16.94 13.93
N ASP A 222 41.75 16.52 14.48
CA ASP A 222 40.77 15.70 13.78
C ASP A 222 39.33 16.23 13.95
N PRO A 223 38.67 16.69 12.86
CA PRO A 223 37.30 17.20 12.91
C PRO A 223 36.24 16.17 13.32
N LEU A 224 36.51 14.86 13.19
CA LEU A 224 35.54 13.78 13.47
C LEU A 224 35.65 13.20 14.88
N LYS A 225 36.52 13.74 15.73
CA LYS A 225 36.57 13.38 17.16
C LYS A 225 35.41 13.97 17.95
N GLN A 226 34.98 13.26 18.98
CA GLN A 226 33.79 13.61 19.76
C GLN A 226 33.87 15.00 20.38
N VAL A 227 35.07 15.42 20.79
CA VAL A 227 35.34 16.75 21.37
C VAL A 227 35.05 17.91 20.41
N ASN A 228 34.97 17.64 19.10
CA ASN A 228 34.79 18.63 18.05
C ASN A 228 33.39 18.66 17.45
N ILE A 229 32.44 17.82 17.92
CA ILE A 229 31.10 17.70 17.33
C ILE A 229 30.34 19.04 17.24
N ALA A 230 30.44 19.89 18.26
CA ALA A 230 29.79 21.21 18.27
C ALA A 230 30.41 22.18 17.25
N SER A 231 31.75 22.19 17.16
CA SER A 231 32.48 22.99 16.17
C SER A 231 32.18 22.51 14.75
N LEU A 232 32.17 21.18 14.54
CA LEU A 232 31.81 20.56 13.27
C LEU A 232 30.38 20.89 12.87
N ALA A 233 29.43 20.85 13.81
CA ALA A 233 28.06 21.25 13.57
C ALA A 233 27.95 22.72 13.10
N LYS A 234 28.71 23.64 13.68
CA LYS A 234 28.70 25.06 13.29
C LYS A 234 29.32 25.25 11.90
N VAL A 235 30.42 24.55 11.59
CA VAL A 235 31.05 24.54 10.26
C VAL A 235 30.11 24.00 9.18
N LEU A 236 29.45 22.86 9.41
CA LEU A 236 28.58 22.20 8.42
C LEU A 236 27.23 22.90 8.23
N LYS A 237 26.75 23.68 9.20
CA LYS A 237 25.53 24.53 9.08
C LYS A 237 25.75 25.77 8.19
N ASP A 238 26.98 25.97 7.70
CA ASP A 238 27.42 27.12 6.91
C ASP A 238 27.10 28.47 7.60
N VAL A 239 27.26 28.50 8.93
CA VAL A 239 27.32 29.71 9.76
C VAL A 239 28.72 29.78 10.31
N SER A 240 29.53 30.75 9.87
CA SER A 240 30.89 30.90 10.40
C SER A 240 30.89 30.94 11.94
N THR A 241 31.73 30.09 12.52
CA THR A 241 32.27 30.15 13.88
C THR A 241 33.05 31.45 14.12
N GLY A 242 32.34 32.52 14.44
CA GLY A 242 32.87 33.61 15.26
C GLY A 242 31.89 33.82 16.40
N ASP A 243 32.33 33.67 17.64
CA ASP A 243 31.52 34.02 18.81
C ASP A 243 31.53 35.53 19.01
N ASP A 244 30.42 36.02 19.54
CA ASP A 244 30.24 37.38 20.03
C ASP A 244 31.26 37.68 21.15
N SER A 245 32.13 38.65 20.90
CA SER A 245 32.64 39.55 21.93
C SER A 245 32.84 40.92 21.29
N ASP A 246 32.02 41.87 21.71
CA ASP A 246 32.18 43.30 21.44
C ASP A 246 33.56 43.82 21.93
N ASP A 247 33.95 44.95 21.34
CA ASP A 247 35.07 45.84 21.69
C ASP A 247 36.48 45.51 21.17
N ASN A 248 36.74 45.83 19.88
CA ASN A 248 37.54 47.03 19.53
C ASN A 248 37.87 47.10 18.03
N ASN A 249 37.89 48.34 17.53
CA ASN A 249 38.28 48.75 16.18
C ASN A 249 39.55 48.05 15.66
N THR A 250 39.41 47.18 14.65
CA THR A 250 40.38 47.06 13.54
C THR A 250 39.74 46.38 12.33
N LYS A 251 39.86 47.01 11.16
CA LYS A 251 39.35 46.50 9.88
C LYS A 251 40.11 45.24 9.48
N GLY A 252 39.51 44.06 9.64
CA GLY A 252 40.02 42.77 9.16
C GLY A 252 38.87 41.92 8.61
N ASN A 253 39.06 41.41 7.39
CA ASN A 253 38.15 40.59 6.56
C ASN A 253 36.97 39.88 7.28
N ASN A 254 35.79 40.52 7.22
CA ASN A 254 34.51 39.86 7.48
C ASN A 254 34.27 38.73 6.45
N LYS A 255 34.31 37.47 6.91
CA LYS A 255 33.90 36.27 6.14
C LYS A 255 32.42 36.41 5.76
N LYS A 256 32.14 36.83 4.52
CA LYS A 256 30.78 37.04 3.99
C LYS A 256 30.06 35.69 3.78
N LYS A 257 28.76 35.66 4.17
CA LYS A 257 27.80 34.54 4.05
C LYS A 257 27.87 33.80 2.70
N GLY A 258 27.71 32.48 2.73
CA GLY A 258 27.55 31.65 1.52
C GLY A 258 26.23 31.96 0.80
N SER A 259 26.24 31.87 -0.54
CA SER A 259 25.04 31.96 -1.37
C SER A 259 24.37 30.59 -1.39
N TRP A 260 23.06 30.52 -1.14
CA TRP A 260 22.34 29.25 -1.20
C TRP A 260 22.47 28.58 -2.58
N SER A 261 22.61 27.26 -2.59
CA SER A 261 22.55 26.41 -3.78
C SER A 261 21.73 25.15 -3.54
N PRO A 262 20.94 24.68 -4.53
CA PRO A 262 20.20 23.43 -4.41
C PRO A 262 21.12 22.19 -4.41
N ARG A 263 22.35 22.32 -4.92
CA ARG A 263 23.35 21.23 -4.89
C ARG A 263 23.89 21.05 -3.48
N LEU A 264 23.89 19.82 -2.99
CA LEU A 264 24.52 19.45 -1.73
C LEU A 264 26.06 19.58 -1.84
N HIS A 265 26.70 20.20 -0.84
CA HIS A 265 28.15 20.41 -0.83
C HIS A 265 28.90 19.07 -0.92
N PHE A 266 30.01 19.02 -1.65
CA PHE A 266 30.77 17.78 -1.90
C PHE A 266 31.44 17.15 -0.66
N VAL A 267 31.31 17.77 0.52
CA VAL A 267 31.87 17.27 1.78
C VAL A 267 31.03 16.11 2.33
N TRP A 268 29.72 16.11 2.06
CA TRP A 268 28.79 15.15 2.65
C TRP A 268 29.08 13.70 2.23
N PRO A 269 29.34 13.38 0.94
CA PRO A 269 29.78 12.03 0.56
C PRO A 269 31.06 11.56 1.26
N LEU A 270 32.01 12.47 1.51
CA LEU A 270 33.26 12.14 2.21
C LEU A 270 33.01 11.85 3.69
N ILE A 271 32.17 12.66 4.35
CA ILE A 271 31.77 12.44 5.75
C ILE A 271 31.03 11.12 5.90
N VAL A 272 30.05 10.85 5.05
CA VAL A 272 29.26 9.60 5.11
C VAL A 272 30.15 8.37 4.90
N LYS A 273 31.09 8.43 3.95
CA LYS A 273 32.07 7.37 3.73
C LYS A 273 32.94 7.11 4.97
N GLU A 274 33.39 8.17 5.63
CA GLU A 274 34.24 8.04 6.82
C GLU A 274 33.46 7.57 8.06
N LEU A 275 32.25 8.07 8.29
CA LEU A 275 31.41 7.66 9.42
C LEU A 275 30.98 6.19 9.34
N THR A 276 30.73 5.70 8.13
CA THR A 276 30.38 4.29 7.90
C THR A 276 31.61 3.38 8.02
N SER A 277 32.79 3.81 7.56
CA SER A 277 34.02 3.02 7.69
C SER A 277 34.52 2.91 9.14
N LEU A 278 34.49 4.01 9.91
CA LEU A 278 34.92 4.04 11.32
C LEU A 278 34.04 3.15 12.20
N ASN A 279 32.73 3.13 11.95
CA ASN A 279 31.82 2.34 12.76
C ASN A 279 31.83 0.84 12.41
N ASN A 280 32.21 0.45 11.19
CA ASN A 280 32.36 -0.95 10.82
C ASN A 280 33.55 -1.62 11.53
N ASN A 281 34.62 -0.89 11.82
CA ASN A 281 35.81 -1.41 12.51
C ASN A 281 35.61 -1.61 14.02
N ASN A 282 34.57 -1.02 14.62
CA ASN A 282 34.28 -1.16 16.05
C ASN A 282 33.37 -2.36 16.38
N ASN A 283 33.00 -3.18 15.38
CA ASN A 283 32.07 -4.32 15.50
C ASN A 283 32.76 -5.69 15.31
N GLU A 284 33.99 -5.90 15.83
CA GLU A 284 34.46 -7.28 16.04
C GLU A 284 33.82 -7.87 17.31
N PRO A 285 33.27 -9.10 17.26
CA PRO A 285 32.65 -9.73 18.42
C PRO A 285 33.73 -10.14 19.42
N ILE A 286 33.61 -9.65 20.66
CA ILE A 286 34.38 -10.15 21.80
C ILE A 286 33.83 -11.54 22.15
N ASP A 287 34.46 -12.58 21.60
CA ASP A 287 34.22 -13.95 22.00
C ASP A 287 34.97 -14.29 23.30
N GLN A 288 34.17 -14.62 24.32
CA GLN A 288 34.37 -15.65 25.35
C GLN A 288 35.74 -15.73 26.07
N GLN A 289 35.76 -15.30 27.34
CA GLN A 289 36.32 -16.12 28.43
C GLN A 289 35.45 -16.07 29.70
N VAL A 290 34.69 -17.17 29.87
CA VAL A 290 34.50 -18.00 31.08
C VAL A 290 33.92 -17.38 32.37
N GLU A 291 32.70 -17.83 32.64
CA GLU A 291 32.15 -18.33 33.93
C GLU A 291 32.89 -18.01 35.24
N ASN A 292 32.21 -17.31 36.15
CA ASN A 292 31.70 -17.90 37.40
C ASN A 292 31.07 -16.84 38.30
N SER A 293 29.78 -17.00 38.63
CA SER A 293 29.27 -17.13 40.00
C SER A 293 27.78 -16.73 40.11
N LYS A 294 26.93 -17.76 40.24
CA LYS A 294 25.57 -17.65 40.79
C LYS A 294 25.66 -17.50 42.31
N LYS A 295 24.90 -16.56 42.91
CA LYS A 295 23.90 -16.83 44.01
C LYS A 295 23.33 -15.55 44.66
N ARG A 296 21.99 -15.39 44.51
CA ARG A 296 20.95 -15.08 45.52
C ARG A 296 21.31 -14.17 46.73
N LYS A 297 20.56 -13.08 46.96
CA LYS A 297 19.38 -13.00 47.87
C LYS A 297 18.72 -11.60 47.91
N LYS A 298 17.50 -11.61 48.43
CA LYS A 298 16.39 -10.63 48.42
C LYS A 298 16.34 -9.81 49.74
N SER A 299 15.53 -8.72 49.74
CA SER A 299 15.07 -7.81 50.83
C SER A 299 15.96 -6.60 51.15
N SER A 300 15.51 -5.37 51.45
CA SER A 300 14.19 -4.76 51.63
C SER A 300 14.38 -3.24 51.85
N ASN A 301 13.42 -2.47 51.36
CA ASN A 301 12.83 -1.19 51.81
C ASN A 301 13.65 -0.02 52.43
N GLU A 302 13.21 1.17 51.99
CA GLU A 302 13.16 2.49 52.63
C GLU A 302 14.39 3.42 52.71
N GLY A 303 14.17 4.68 52.28
CA GLY A 303 14.98 5.82 52.71
C GLY A 303 15.25 6.91 51.66
N ARG A 304 14.23 7.72 51.30
CA ARG A 304 14.43 9.04 50.67
C ARG A 304 15.32 9.92 51.56
N LYS A 305 16.45 10.42 51.05
CA LYS A 305 16.92 11.81 51.29
C LYS A 305 18.06 12.20 50.35
N LYS A 306 17.92 13.42 49.80
CA LYS A 306 18.84 14.11 48.90
C LYS A 306 20.22 14.32 49.53
N SER A 307 21.28 13.94 48.82
CA SER A 307 22.61 14.54 48.98
C SER A 307 23.36 14.55 47.64
N LYS A 308 23.81 15.75 47.25
CA LYS A 308 24.78 15.97 46.17
C LYS A 308 26.05 15.15 46.45
N SER A 309 26.45 14.31 45.51
CA SER A 309 27.83 13.83 45.43
C SER A 309 28.17 13.41 44.01
N ASN A 310 29.28 13.96 43.52
CA ASN A 310 30.09 13.43 42.43
C ASN A 310 30.13 11.90 42.47
N GLY A 311 29.73 11.26 41.38
CA GLY A 311 29.88 9.83 41.16
C GLY A 311 30.09 9.58 39.68
N LYS A 312 31.35 9.42 39.28
CA LYS A 312 31.74 8.85 37.98
C LYS A 312 31.04 7.50 37.83
N ASN A 313 30.16 7.39 36.84
CA ASN A 313 29.68 6.09 36.35
C ASN A 313 30.82 5.48 35.51
N PRO A 314 31.40 4.33 35.88
CA PRO A 314 32.44 3.69 35.10
C PRO A 314 31.78 2.66 34.18
N ASN A 315 31.07 3.11 33.13
CA ASN A 315 30.54 2.21 32.08
C ASN A 315 30.16 2.91 30.76
N ASN A 316 30.74 4.06 30.44
CA ASN A 316 30.82 4.53 29.06
C ASN A 316 32.28 4.45 28.63
N SER A 317 32.64 3.44 27.85
CA SER A 317 33.77 3.60 26.93
C SER A 317 33.33 4.66 25.91
N THR A 318 33.53 5.94 26.23
CA THR A 318 33.27 7.03 25.29
C THR A 318 34.15 6.79 24.08
N SER A 319 33.54 6.40 22.96
CA SER A 319 34.21 6.35 21.67
C SER A 319 34.96 7.66 21.45
N GLU A 320 36.24 7.58 21.08
CA GLU A 320 37.06 8.75 20.75
C GLU A 320 36.48 9.52 19.54
N TYR A 321 35.77 8.80 18.66
CA TYR A 321 35.19 9.28 17.41
C TYR A 321 33.66 9.42 17.49
N ILE A 322 33.13 10.39 16.73
CA ILE A 322 31.68 10.64 16.61
C ILE A 322 31.00 9.44 15.94
N ASN A 323 30.01 8.85 16.61
CA ASN A 323 29.20 7.78 16.02
C ASN A 323 28.04 8.34 15.17
N ILE A 324 27.42 7.50 14.33
CA ILE A 324 26.35 7.93 13.41
C ILE A 324 25.13 8.50 14.16
N ALA A 325 24.76 7.92 15.31
CA ALA A 325 23.59 8.37 16.06
C ALA A 325 23.79 9.78 16.63
N GLU A 326 24.96 10.05 17.19
CA GLU A 326 25.34 11.35 17.73
C GLU A 326 25.53 12.39 16.62
N PHE A 327 26.20 12.00 15.53
CA PHE A 327 26.34 12.83 14.33
C PHE A 327 24.97 13.26 13.81
N TRP A 328 24.08 12.30 13.60
CA TRP A 328 22.74 12.55 13.08
C TRP A 328 21.96 13.49 14.01
N LYS A 329 21.92 13.19 15.31
CA LYS A 329 21.17 13.97 16.29
C LYS A 329 21.67 15.43 16.38
N VAL A 330 22.96 15.63 16.62
CA VAL A 330 23.50 16.97 16.94
C VAL A 330 23.68 17.83 15.68
N ILE A 331 24.17 17.23 14.60
CA ILE A 331 24.52 17.98 13.39
C ILE A 331 23.30 18.13 12.49
N ILE A 332 22.57 17.03 12.25
CA ILE A 332 21.48 17.01 11.27
C ILE A 332 20.12 17.33 11.89
N ASP A 333 19.67 16.58 12.89
CA ASP A 333 18.33 16.74 13.47
C ASP A 333 18.17 18.11 14.17
N GLU A 334 19.07 18.41 15.12
CA GLU A 334 19.09 19.69 15.84
C GLU A 334 19.60 20.86 14.99
N GLY A 335 20.22 20.57 13.83
CA GLY A 335 20.78 21.58 12.94
C GLY A 335 19.91 21.97 11.76
N PHE A 336 19.62 20.98 10.93
CA PHE A 336 18.94 21.12 9.64
C PHE A 336 17.43 20.99 9.79
N PHE A 337 16.95 20.24 10.79
CA PHE A 337 15.52 20.02 11.03
C PHE A 337 14.95 20.77 12.24
N SER A 338 15.76 21.57 12.94
CA SER A 338 15.26 22.40 14.05
C SER A 338 14.10 23.29 13.60
N GLU A 339 13.25 23.67 14.55
CA GLU A 339 12.07 24.49 14.27
C GLU A 339 12.45 25.83 13.59
N LYS A 340 13.58 26.41 14.02
CA LYS A 340 14.15 27.66 13.47
C LYS A 340 14.95 27.48 12.18
N ALA A 341 15.14 26.24 11.69
CA ALA A 341 15.88 26.00 10.45
C ALA A 341 15.06 26.47 9.22
N SER A 342 15.76 27.12 8.29
CA SER A 342 15.17 27.60 7.03
C SER A 342 14.78 26.43 6.11
N HIS A 343 13.96 26.72 5.10
CA HIS A 343 13.55 25.70 4.13
C HIS A 343 14.73 25.12 3.35
N GLU A 344 15.71 25.95 3.03
CA GLU A 344 16.97 25.57 2.38
C GLU A 344 17.75 24.54 3.19
N ARG A 345 17.83 24.74 4.51
CA ARG A 345 18.50 23.79 5.41
C ARG A 345 17.72 22.49 5.52
N LYS A 346 16.40 22.56 5.69
CA LYS A 346 15.56 21.35 5.73
C LYS A 346 15.66 20.56 4.42
N PHE A 347 15.76 21.24 3.28
CA PHE A 347 16.02 20.63 1.98
C PHE A 347 17.34 19.85 1.96
N TRP A 348 18.46 20.46 2.36
CA TRP A 348 19.72 19.74 2.48
C TRP A 348 19.68 18.61 3.51
N GLY A 349 18.93 18.80 4.61
CA GLY A 349 18.71 17.75 5.59
C GLY A 349 18.08 16.50 4.98
N PHE A 350 17.12 16.65 4.07
CA PHE A 350 16.52 15.53 3.34
C PHE A 350 17.52 14.86 2.39
N GLU A 351 18.30 15.63 1.63
CA GLU A 351 19.34 15.08 0.75
C GLU A 351 20.44 14.34 1.54
N ILE A 352 20.80 14.82 2.73
CA ILE A 352 21.75 14.15 3.64
C ILE A 352 21.13 12.89 4.22
N PHE A 353 19.84 12.91 4.58
CA PHE A 353 19.12 11.71 5.01
C PHE A 353 19.19 10.62 3.94
N GLU A 354 18.88 10.96 2.69
CA GLU A 354 18.88 10.01 1.56
C GLU A 354 20.27 9.37 1.41
N LEU A 355 21.33 10.18 1.41
CA LEU A 355 22.71 9.71 1.29
C LEU A 355 23.14 8.80 2.46
N LEU A 356 22.80 9.19 3.69
CA LEU A 356 23.19 8.45 4.89
C LEU A 356 22.38 7.17 5.03
N PHE A 357 21.06 7.22 4.83
CA PHE A 357 20.18 6.05 4.90
C PHE A 357 20.55 4.99 3.87
N GLU A 358 21.02 5.37 2.68
CA GLU A 358 21.55 4.43 1.67
C GLU A 358 22.84 3.74 2.13
N SER A 359 23.72 4.47 2.83
CA SER A 359 25.09 4.04 3.13
C SER A 359 25.25 3.28 4.46
N VAL A 360 24.35 3.49 5.44
CA VAL A 360 24.47 2.87 6.77
C VAL A 360 24.06 1.41 6.78
N GLN A 361 24.58 0.64 7.74
CA GLN A 361 24.13 -0.72 8.02
C GLN A 361 22.69 -0.74 8.56
N PRO A 362 21.95 -1.86 8.45
CA PRO A 362 20.56 -1.96 8.89
C PRO A 362 20.33 -1.52 10.34
N GLU A 363 21.19 -1.93 11.27
CA GLU A 363 21.07 -1.63 12.70
C GLU A 363 21.24 -0.13 12.99
N GLN A 364 22.01 0.56 12.13
CA GLN A 364 22.31 1.99 12.24
C GLN A 364 21.27 2.88 11.56
N SER A 365 20.24 2.30 10.94
CA SER A 365 19.16 3.05 10.31
C SER A 365 18.17 3.65 11.33
N SER A 366 17.95 2.98 12.46
CA SER A 366 16.97 3.42 13.46
C SER A 366 17.27 4.79 14.07
N PRO A 367 18.53 5.11 14.45
CA PRO A 367 18.88 6.43 14.97
C PRO A 367 18.64 7.61 14.02
N LEU A 368 18.35 7.38 12.73
CA LEU A 368 18.05 8.44 11.76
C LEU A 368 16.61 8.96 11.85
N PHE A 369 15.71 8.21 12.47
CA PHE A 369 14.30 8.55 12.60
C PHE A 369 14.02 9.36 13.88
N THR A 370 14.66 10.52 13.99
CA THR A 370 14.60 11.42 15.15
C THR A 370 13.37 12.33 15.14
N GLN A 371 13.09 12.96 16.28
CA GLN A 371 11.91 13.80 16.49
C GLN A 371 11.75 14.91 15.44
N ASN A 372 12.78 15.71 15.18
CA ASN A 372 12.64 16.85 14.28
C ASN A 372 12.53 16.42 12.83
N PHE A 373 13.30 15.41 12.42
CA PHE A 373 13.19 14.78 11.11
C PHE A 373 11.79 14.22 10.88
N MET A 374 11.30 13.34 11.76
CA MET A 374 9.98 12.72 11.62
C MET A 374 8.85 13.75 11.60
N ARG A 375 8.88 14.71 12.52
CA ARG A 375 7.94 15.83 12.53
C ARG A 375 7.98 16.62 11.23
N THR A 376 9.17 16.93 10.71
CA THR A 376 9.32 17.68 9.46
C THR A 376 8.85 16.85 8.26
N LEU A 377 9.20 15.57 8.19
CA LEU A 377 8.80 14.66 7.12
C LEU A 377 7.27 14.51 7.05
N ILE A 378 6.63 14.22 8.18
CA ILE A 378 5.17 14.08 8.27
C ILE A 378 4.49 15.40 7.89
N ASN A 379 4.92 16.51 8.50
CA ASN A 379 4.35 17.82 8.23
C ASN A 379 4.53 18.23 6.77
N GLN A 380 5.69 18.05 6.16
CA GLN A 380 5.91 18.51 4.78
C GLN A 380 5.19 17.65 3.75
N THR A 381 4.94 16.37 4.04
CA THR A 381 4.21 15.47 3.13
C THR A 381 2.69 15.61 3.18
N SER A 382 2.12 16.02 4.32
CA SER A 382 0.67 16.07 4.55
C SER A 382 -0.11 17.05 3.64
N ASP A 383 0.57 18.03 3.05
CA ASP A 383 -0.04 19.06 2.20
C ASP A 383 0.86 19.40 1.00
N SER A 384 0.29 19.29 -0.21
CA SER A 384 0.96 19.54 -1.48
C SER A 384 1.39 20.99 -1.69
N ASN A 385 0.77 21.95 -0.98
CA ASN A 385 1.10 23.37 -1.10
C ASN A 385 2.37 23.77 -0.32
N ARG A 386 2.90 22.87 0.51
CA ARG A 386 4.11 23.15 1.30
C ARG A 386 5.36 23.15 0.43
N LEU A 387 6.24 24.12 0.65
CA LEU A 387 7.44 24.35 -0.16
C LEU A 387 8.34 23.11 -0.28
N LEU A 388 8.42 22.29 0.77
CA LEU A 388 9.26 21.08 0.81
C LEU A 388 8.50 19.80 0.52
N ASN A 389 7.23 19.86 0.07
CA ASN A 389 6.42 18.66 -0.18
C ASN A 389 7.08 17.72 -1.19
N LYS A 390 7.62 18.27 -2.29
CA LYS A 390 8.27 17.49 -3.35
C LYS A 390 9.48 16.71 -2.83
N VAL A 391 10.37 17.36 -2.08
CA VAL A 391 11.56 16.69 -1.53
C VAL A 391 11.16 15.69 -0.43
N ALA A 392 10.19 16.01 0.44
CA ALA A 392 9.74 15.09 1.47
C ALA A 392 9.09 13.82 0.88
N LYS A 393 8.29 13.95 -0.19
CA LYS A 393 7.75 12.80 -0.95
C LYS A 393 8.86 12.01 -1.66
N LYS A 394 9.85 12.69 -2.24
CA LYS A 394 11.05 12.04 -2.81
C LYS A 394 11.77 11.21 -1.74
N THR A 395 11.95 11.75 -0.54
CA THR A 395 12.57 11.03 0.57
C THR A 395 11.77 9.79 0.99
N LEU A 396 10.43 9.88 1.09
CA LEU A 396 9.58 8.70 1.34
C LEU A 396 9.75 7.62 0.26
N ASN A 397 9.78 8.01 -1.02
CA ASN A 397 10.02 7.07 -2.11
C ASN A 397 11.42 6.44 -2.02
N LYS A 398 12.44 7.23 -1.66
CA LYS A 398 13.81 6.72 -1.52
C LYS A 398 13.95 5.76 -0.33
N ILE A 399 13.24 6.01 0.79
CA ILE A 399 13.12 5.06 1.90
C ILE A 399 12.55 3.73 1.40
N THR A 400 11.45 3.76 0.62
CA THR A 400 10.86 2.52 0.08
C THR A 400 11.81 1.80 -0.87
N GLU A 401 12.42 2.52 -1.83
CA GLU A 401 13.34 1.96 -2.82
C GLU A 401 14.55 1.28 -2.16
N ILE A 402 15.21 1.97 -1.23
CA ILE A 402 16.37 1.42 -0.51
C ILE A 402 15.98 0.22 0.34
N SER A 403 14.83 0.29 1.03
CA SER A 403 14.40 -0.81 1.91
C SER A 403 13.99 -2.06 1.12
N ILE A 404 13.43 -1.90 -0.09
CA ILE A 404 13.14 -3.02 -1.00
C ILE A 404 14.44 -3.64 -1.52
N ASN A 405 15.44 -2.82 -1.86
CA ASN A 405 16.76 -3.29 -2.31
C ASN A 405 17.60 -3.90 -1.17
N GLN A 406 17.39 -3.48 0.07
CA GLN A 406 18.08 -3.95 1.28
C GLN A 406 17.05 -4.40 2.33
N PRO A 407 16.49 -5.62 2.21
CA PRO A 407 15.33 -6.05 3.00
C PRO A 407 15.54 -6.06 4.52
N GLU A 408 16.78 -6.13 4.99
CA GLU A 408 17.16 -6.06 6.41
C GLU A 408 16.80 -4.70 7.03
N LYS A 409 16.75 -3.62 6.25
CA LYS A 409 16.34 -2.28 6.73
C LYS A 409 14.85 -2.16 7.01
N ILE A 410 14.02 -3.01 6.39
CA ILE A 410 12.55 -2.88 6.46
C ILE A 410 12.06 -2.93 7.90
N ILE A 411 12.58 -3.84 8.71
CA ILE A 411 12.12 -3.98 10.10
C ILE A 411 12.41 -2.72 10.91
N HIS A 412 13.57 -2.10 10.69
CA HIS A 412 13.96 -0.87 11.35
C HIS A 412 13.11 0.30 10.87
N VAL A 413 12.81 0.40 9.57
CA VAL A 413 11.91 1.42 9.04
C VAL A 413 10.51 1.26 9.63
N LEU A 414 9.91 0.07 9.56
CA LEU A 414 8.58 -0.18 10.11
C LEU A 414 8.52 0.10 11.61
N GLN A 415 9.54 -0.34 12.36
CA GLN A 415 9.63 -0.06 13.79
C GLN A 415 9.63 1.44 14.08
N ASN A 416 10.44 2.24 13.39
CA ASN A 416 10.52 3.68 13.67
C ASN A 416 9.34 4.49 13.14
N VAL A 417 8.82 4.14 11.97
CA VAL A 417 7.75 4.88 11.29
C VAL A 417 6.38 4.61 11.92
N LEU A 418 6.11 3.38 12.36
CA LEU A 418 4.80 3.00 12.90
C LEU A 418 4.78 3.10 14.43
N ILE A 419 5.79 2.53 15.08
CA ILE A 419 5.73 2.16 16.49
C ILE A 419 6.65 3.00 17.37
N GLY A 420 7.77 3.47 16.82
CA GLY A 420 8.77 4.23 17.55
C GLY A 420 8.20 5.50 18.17
N ASP A 421 9.01 6.12 19.02
CA ASP A 421 8.63 7.29 19.83
C ASP A 421 8.04 8.42 18.99
N PHE A 422 8.48 8.56 17.73
CA PHE A 422 8.05 9.60 16.80
C PHE A 422 7.24 9.08 15.60
N GLY A 423 6.91 7.79 15.59
CA GLY A 423 6.09 7.14 14.57
C GLY A 423 4.59 7.23 14.84
N SER A 424 3.77 6.72 13.91
CA SER A 424 2.32 6.61 14.07
C SER A 424 1.77 5.39 13.34
N LEU A 425 0.81 4.69 13.94
CA LEU A 425 0.08 3.58 13.29
C LEU A 425 -0.65 4.03 12.01
N GLN A 426 -0.94 5.34 11.92
CA GLN A 426 -1.63 5.97 10.79
C GLN A 426 -0.66 6.75 9.89
N PHE A 427 0.61 6.35 9.82
CA PHE A 427 1.65 7.08 9.10
C PHE A 427 1.28 7.40 7.65
N ASP A 428 0.80 6.43 6.87
CA ASP A 428 0.42 6.62 5.47
C ASP A 428 -0.72 7.66 5.33
N ARG A 429 -1.69 7.65 6.26
CA ARG A 429 -2.78 8.63 6.31
C ARG A 429 -2.27 10.04 6.64
N LEU A 430 -1.39 10.17 7.64
CA LEU A 430 -0.81 11.45 8.05
C LEU A 430 0.07 12.06 6.95
N THR A 431 0.80 11.22 6.23
CA THR A 431 1.72 11.64 5.16
C THR A 431 1.05 11.75 3.79
N LYS A 432 -0.22 11.33 3.65
CA LYS A 432 -0.91 11.15 2.36
C LYS A 432 -0.03 10.39 1.37
N SER A 433 0.56 9.30 1.84
CA SER A 433 1.49 8.46 1.08
C SER A 433 1.09 6.99 1.18
N LYS A 434 1.83 6.13 0.46
CA LYS A 434 1.68 4.67 0.47
C LYS A 434 2.97 3.99 0.91
N THR A 435 3.70 4.60 1.84
CA THR A 435 5.03 4.13 2.22
C THR A 435 4.97 2.75 2.87
N VAL A 436 4.09 2.57 3.85
CA VAL A 436 3.92 1.28 4.53
C VAL A 436 3.27 0.27 3.59
N GLU A 437 2.21 0.66 2.87
CA GLU A 437 1.54 -0.19 1.86
C GLU A 437 2.53 -0.78 0.83
N LYS A 438 3.43 0.05 0.28
CA LYS A 438 4.47 -0.39 -0.67
C LYS A 438 5.48 -1.35 -0.02
N LEU A 439 5.92 -1.07 1.21
CA LEU A 439 6.83 -1.97 1.93
C LEU A 439 6.20 -3.35 2.17
N LEU A 440 4.89 -3.43 2.41
CA LEU A 440 4.18 -4.72 2.55
C LEU A 440 4.03 -5.45 1.22
N THR A 441 3.71 -4.71 0.15
CA THR A 441 3.33 -5.29 -1.14
C THR A 441 4.52 -5.65 -2.01
N GLU A 442 5.62 -4.88 -1.98
CA GLU A 442 6.75 -5.03 -2.90
C GLU A 442 7.97 -5.75 -2.28
N SER A 443 8.03 -5.85 -0.95
CA SER A 443 9.15 -6.49 -0.23
C SER A 443 9.21 -8.02 -0.44
N LYS A 444 10.40 -8.61 -0.34
CA LYS A 444 10.61 -10.06 -0.27
C LYS A 444 10.73 -10.61 1.16
N ALA A 445 10.80 -9.74 2.18
CA ALA A 445 11.01 -10.12 3.58
C ALA A 445 9.71 -10.49 4.32
N ASN A 446 8.82 -11.26 3.67
CA ASN A 446 7.48 -11.56 4.17
C ASN A 446 7.48 -12.16 5.59
N SER A 447 8.38 -13.13 5.85
CA SER A 447 8.49 -13.75 7.19
C SER A 447 8.88 -12.76 8.28
N THR A 448 9.80 -11.84 7.99
CA THR A 448 10.26 -10.82 8.95
C THR A 448 9.14 -9.82 9.23
N ILE A 449 8.41 -9.39 8.20
CA ILE A 449 7.28 -8.47 8.30
C ILE A 449 6.12 -9.12 9.07
N ALA A 450 5.77 -10.36 8.77
CA ALA A 450 4.73 -11.09 9.49
C ALA A 450 5.08 -11.23 10.98
N LYS A 451 6.33 -11.61 11.30
CA LYS A 451 6.82 -11.69 12.69
C LYS A 451 6.74 -10.36 13.41
N PHE A 452 7.02 -9.25 12.74
CA PHE A 452 6.88 -7.91 13.29
C PHE A 452 5.45 -7.66 13.77
N PHE A 453 4.46 -7.76 12.88
CA PHE A 453 3.06 -7.48 13.26
C PHE A 453 2.50 -8.51 14.24
N ILE A 454 2.91 -9.78 14.16
CA ILE A 454 2.57 -10.79 15.18
C ILE A 454 3.12 -10.38 16.55
N ASN A 455 4.34 -9.83 16.62
CA ASN A 455 4.91 -9.35 17.88
C ASN A 455 4.13 -8.15 18.43
N VAL A 456 3.70 -7.23 17.56
CA VAL A 456 2.87 -6.06 17.94
C VAL A 456 1.48 -6.51 18.43
N LEU A 457 0.91 -7.53 17.79
CA LEU A 457 -0.36 -8.12 18.21
C LEU A 457 -0.27 -8.77 19.60
N LYS A 458 0.84 -9.45 19.88
CA LYS A 458 1.11 -10.09 21.19
C LYS A 458 1.46 -9.08 22.28
N ASN A 459 2.18 -8.02 21.92
CA ASN A 459 2.66 -6.98 22.81
C ASN A 459 2.18 -5.61 22.29
N PRO A 460 0.88 -5.30 22.44
CA PRO A 460 0.32 -4.05 21.96
C PRO A 460 0.94 -2.85 22.68
N ILE A 461 1.03 -1.73 21.97
CA ILE A 461 1.83 -0.59 22.39
C ILE A 461 0.91 0.55 22.71
N VAL A 462 0.92 0.99 23.97
CA VAL A 462 0.13 2.11 24.46
C VAL A 462 1.02 3.35 24.46
N LYS A 463 0.75 4.31 23.57
CA LYS A 463 1.42 5.63 23.60
C LYS A 463 0.74 6.47 24.68
N ASN A 464 1.55 7.09 25.57
CA ASN A 464 1.11 7.82 26.76
C ASN A 464 0.04 8.89 26.43
N GLN A 465 -1.23 8.62 26.78
CA GLN A 465 -2.32 9.56 27.14
C GLN A 465 -3.71 8.90 27.11
N ASP A 466 -3.86 7.72 26.47
CA ASP A 466 -5.12 6.97 26.43
C ASP A 466 -5.15 5.83 27.47
N SER A 467 -6.32 5.57 28.03
CA SER A 467 -6.58 4.49 28.99
C SER A 467 -6.16 3.11 28.43
N GLY A 468 -5.48 2.31 29.27
CA GLY A 468 -4.67 1.18 28.84
C GLY A 468 -5.36 0.13 27.97
N LYS A 469 -6.62 -0.24 28.23
CA LYS A 469 -7.27 -1.35 27.52
C LYS A 469 -7.80 -1.00 26.11
N GLU A 470 -8.35 0.20 25.92
CA GLU A 470 -8.93 0.59 24.62
C GLU A 470 -7.83 0.85 23.57
N SER A 471 -6.73 1.47 24.00
CA SER A 471 -5.55 1.71 23.16
C SER A 471 -4.86 0.41 22.73
N GLU A 472 -4.78 -0.57 23.65
CA GLU A 472 -4.30 -1.92 23.34
C GLU A 472 -5.15 -2.59 22.27
N LEU A 473 -6.47 -2.59 22.44
CA LEU A 473 -7.40 -3.17 21.47
C LEU A 473 -7.30 -2.51 20.09
N LYS A 474 -7.20 -1.18 20.02
CA LYS A 474 -6.97 -0.45 18.76
C LYS A 474 -5.67 -0.91 18.07
N THR A 475 -4.61 -1.08 18.84
CA THR A 475 -3.30 -1.53 18.32
C THR A 475 -3.36 -2.99 17.83
N GLN A 476 -4.08 -3.86 18.55
CA GLN A 476 -4.30 -5.24 18.13
C GLN A 476 -5.12 -5.33 16.85
N LYS A 477 -6.26 -4.60 16.76
CA LYS A 477 -7.08 -4.54 15.54
C LYS A 477 -6.24 -4.08 14.35
N TRP A 478 -5.48 -2.99 14.52
CA TRP A 478 -4.57 -2.49 13.50
C TRP A 478 -3.51 -3.52 13.07
N ALA A 479 -2.90 -4.25 14.02
CA ALA A 479 -1.88 -5.26 13.68
C ALA A 479 -2.47 -6.43 12.87
N ILE A 480 -3.69 -6.87 13.21
CA ILE A 480 -4.42 -7.88 12.44
C ILE A 480 -4.74 -7.37 11.03
N ASP A 481 -5.17 -6.10 10.89
CA ASP A 481 -5.36 -5.50 9.58
C ASP A 481 -4.05 -5.47 8.78
N GLN A 482 -2.91 -5.11 9.38
CA GLN A 482 -1.63 -5.13 8.66
C GLN A 482 -1.23 -6.54 8.18
N LEU A 483 -1.55 -7.58 8.95
CA LEU A 483 -1.35 -8.97 8.53
C LEU A 483 -2.25 -9.34 7.34
N LEU A 484 -3.53 -8.94 7.36
CA LEU A 484 -4.43 -9.13 6.22
C LEU A 484 -3.93 -8.39 4.97
N HIS A 485 -3.48 -7.14 5.13
CA HIS A 485 -2.92 -6.34 4.03
C HIS A 485 -1.65 -6.97 3.44
N LEU A 486 -0.78 -7.55 4.28
CA LEU A 486 0.39 -8.32 3.82
C LEU A 486 -0.04 -9.52 2.96
N VAL A 487 -1.01 -10.31 3.40
CA VAL A 487 -1.53 -11.46 2.63
C VAL A 487 -2.15 -10.98 1.31
N ARG A 488 -3.01 -9.97 1.35
CA ARG A 488 -3.68 -9.42 0.16
C ARG A 488 -2.70 -8.87 -0.87
N GLY A 489 -1.69 -8.14 -0.42
CA GLY A 489 -0.65 -7.60 -1.29
C GLY A 489 0.18 -8.69 -1.96
N LYS A 490 0.26 -9.88 -1.36
CA LYS A 490 1.05 -11.01 -1.87
C LYS A 490 0.27 -12.07 -2.63
N LYS A 491 -1.07 -12.11 -2.55
CA LYS A 491 -1.91 -13.20 -3.09
C LYS A 491 -1.59 -13.66 -4.51
N SER A 492 -1.21 -12.74 -5.42
CA SER A 492 -0.87 -13.04 -6.82
C SER A 492 0.58 -13.51 -7.03
N SER A 493 1.42 -13.44 -6.00
CA SER A 493 2.87 -13.67 -6.03
C SER A 493 3.35 -14.60 -4.91
N ILE A 494 2.44 -15.30 -4.22
CA ILE A 494 2.78 -16.27 -3.18
C ILE A 494 3.62 -17.38 -3.83
N ASP A 495 4.88 -17.47 -3.40
CA ASP A 495 5.77 -18.57 -3.73
C ASP A 495 5.49 -19.73 -2.77
N ILE A 496 4.91 -20.81 -3.30
CA ILE A 496 4.38 -21.92 -2.52
C ILE A 496 5.49 -22.72 -1.81
N GLU A 497 6.78 -22.51 -2.11
CA GLU A 497 7.89 -23.12 -1.35
C GLU A 497 8.36 -22.25 -0.18
N THR A 498 8.46 -20.94 -0.39
CA THR A 498 9.07 -20.02 0.58
C THR A 498 8.05 -19.31 1.48
N ASP A 499 6.84 -19.07 0.97
CA ASP A 499 5.82 -18.24 1.64
C ASP A 499 4.89 -19.02 2.57
N LEU A 500 4.80 -20.35 2.45
CA LEU A 500 3.95 -21.18 3.32
C LEU A 500 4.27 -20.98 4.81
N LYS A 501 5.54 -20.86 5.17
CA LYS A 501 5.97 -20.77 6.57
C LYS A 501 5.45 -19.52 7.28
N TRP A 502 5.46 -18.37 6.61
CA TRP A 502 5.00 -17.15 7.25
C TRP A 502 3.47 -17.08 7.25
N LEU A 503 2.80 -17.54 6.19
CA LEU A 503 1.33 -17.66 6.17
C LEU A 503 0.83 -18.58 7.28
N ASP A 504 1.46 -19.74 7.45
CA ASP A 504 1.16 -20.67 8.56
C ASP A 504 1.37 -19.99 9.93
N SER A 505 2.41 -19.16 10.08
CA SER A 505 2.64 -18.41 11.32
C SER A 505 1.58 -17.33 11.60
N VAL A 506 1.04 -16.70 10.54
CA VAL A 506 -0.07 -15.74 10.63
C VAL A 506 -1.36 -16.48 11.03
N LEU A 507 -1.72 -17.54 10.31
CA LEU A 507 -2.90 -18.37 10.61
C LEU A 507 -2.83 -18.93 12.03
N LYS A 508 -1.70 -19.52 12.44
CA LYS A 508 -1.51 -20.06 13.80
C LYS A 508 -1.64 -18.97 14.88
N SER A 509 -1.19 -17.74 14.61
CA SER A 509 -1.32 -16.62 15.55
C SER A 509 -2.74 -16.11 15.66
N LEU A 510 -3.47 -16.02 14.54
CA LEU A 510 -4.87 -15.60 14.53
C LEU A 510 -5.79 -16.65 15.13
N VAL A 511 -5.62 -17.94 14.82
CA VAL A 511 -6.39 -19.04 15.43
C VAL A 511 -6.30 -19.00 16.95
N HIS A 512 -5.10 -18.76 17.49
CA HIS A 512 -4.91 -18.65 18.93
C HIS A 512 -5.75 -17.52 19.56
N ILE A 513 -5.85 -16.37 18.89
CA ILE A 513 -6.55 -15.19 19.40
C ILE A 513 -8.06 -15.28 19.14
N ALA A 514 -8.44 -15.88 18.02
CA ALA A 514 -9.81 -15.98 17.54
C ALA A 514 -10.63 -17.03 18.31
N PHE A 515 -10.02 -18.10 18.81
CA PHE A 515 -10.75 -19.26 19.34
C PHE A 515 -10.39 -19.68 20.76
N PHE A 516 -9.36 -19.09 21.40
CA PHE A 516 -8.88 -19.53 22.70
C PHE A 516 -8.75 -18.38 23.69
N LYS A 517 -9.20 -18.61 24.92
CA LYS A 517 -9.02 -17.69 26.05
C LYS A 517 -7.71 -17.99 26.79
N LYS A 518 -7.10 -16.97 27.41
CA LYS A 518 -6.03 -17.20 28.39
C LYS A 518 -6.65 -17.79 29.65
N SER A 519 -5.97 -18.76 30.27
CA SER A 519 -6.45 -19.40 31.50
C SER A 519 -6.81 -18.35 32.55
N ASP A 520 -8.04 -18.40 33.08
CA ASP A 520 -8.62 -17.51 34.09
C ASP A 520 -8.98 -16.07 33.65
N GLU A 521 -8.91 -15.72 32.35
CA GLU A 521 -9.34 -14.41 31.82
C GLU A 521 -10.68 -14.48 31.06
N GLU A 522 -11.45 -13.39 31.12
CA GLU A 522 -12.68 -13.18 30.31
C GLU A 522 -12.36 -13.23 28.81
N GLU A 523 -13.39 -13.48 28.00
CA GLU A 523 -13.27 -13.47 26.54
C GLU A 523 -12.68 -12.14 26.07
N SER A 524 -11.67 -12.23 25.20
CA SER A 524 -11.05 -11.03 24.68
C SER A 524 -11.95 -10.40 23.63
N PRO A 525 -12.29 -9.09 23.73
CA PRO A 525 -13.11 -8.38 22.74
C PRO A 525 -12.48 -8.27 21.34
N ILE A 526 -11.27 -8.81 21.15
CA ILE A 526 -10.60 -8.94 19.86
C ILE A 526 -10.95 -10.25 19.12
N ALA A 527 -11.54 -11.24 19.81
CA ALA A 527 -11.72 -12.60 19.29
C ALA A 527 -12.60 -12.61 18.03
N GLU A 528 -13.78 -12.01 18.09
CA GLU A 528 -14.69 -11.86 16.95
C GLU A 528 -14.02 -11.14 15.76
N PHE A 529 -13.33 -10.04 16.02
CA PHE A 529 -12.58 -9.31 14.99
C PHE A 529 -11.46 -10.18 14.37
N ALA A 530 -10.77 -10.98 15.18
CA ALA A 530 -9.76 -11.92 14.69
C ALA A 530 -10.38 -13.05 13.86
N GLN A 531 -11.57 -13.54 14.20
CA GLN A 531 -12.33 -14.53 13.42
C GLN A 531 -12.73 -13.96 12.05
N GLU A 532 -13.30 -12.74 11.99
CA GLU A 532 -13.64 -12.07 10.73
C GLU A 532 -12.43 -11.90 9.80
N ARG A 533 -11.30 -11.49 10.37
CA ARG A 533 -10.05 -11.27 9.63
C ARG A 533 -9.38 -12.58 9.23
N LEU A 534 -9.46 -13.62 10.05
CA LEU A 534 -9.05 -14.96 9.66
C LEU A 534 -9.86 -15.46 8.46
N ASN A 535 -11.19 -15.30 8.47
CA ASN A 535 -12.05 -15.64 7.34
C ASN A 535 -11.72 -14.84 6.08
N SER A 536 -11.37 -13.55 6.24
CA SER A 536 -10.90 -12.71 5.14
C SER A 536 -9.57 -13.22 4.55
N ILE A 537 -8.60 -13.58 5.39
CA ILE A 537 -7.33 -14.15 4.96
C ILE A 537 -7.56 -15.48 4.24
N LEU A 538 -8.38 -16.37 4.80
CA LEU A 538 -8.75 -17.64 4.18
C LEU A 538 -9.41 -17.41 2.81
N SER A 539 -10.32 -16.44 2.69
CA SER A 539 -10.94 -16.07 1.41
C SER A 539 -9.88 -15.66 0.37
N ASP A 540 -8.83 -14.96 0.79
CA ASP A 540 -7.76 -14.51 -0.10
C ASP A 540 -6.78 -15.63 -0.52
N VAL A 541 -6.67 -16.72 0.26
CA VAL A 541 -5.74 -17.84 -0.04
C VAL A 541 -6.41 -19.14 -0.48
N VAL A 542 -7.72 -19.32 -0.28
CA VAL A 542 -8.41 -20.61 -0.50
C VAL A 542 -8.30 -21.13 -1.94
N THR A 543 -8.14 -20.24 -2.92
CA THR A 543 -7.95 -20.59 -4.34
C THR A 543 -6.51 -20.95 -4.71
N ILE A 544 -5.56 -20.84 -3.76
CA ILE A 544 -4.13 -21.07 -3.97
C ILE A 544 -3.78 -22.47 -3.44
N GLU A 545 -3.26 -23.33 -4.31
CA GLU A 545 -2.84 -24.68 -3.92
C GLU A 545 -1.58 -24.65 -3.04
N ARG A 546 -1.51 -25.53 -2.04
CA ARG A 546 -0.33 -25.68 -1.16
C ARG A 546 0.57 -26.82 -1.65
N THR A 547 1.89 -26.67 -1.49
CA THR A 547 2.88 -27.69 -1.88
C THR A 547 2.86 -28.93 -0.99
N ASP A 548 2.35 -28.83 0.24
CA ASP A 548 2.21 -29.95 1.18
C ASP A 548 0.96 -30.82 0.94
N ASN A 549 0.25 -30.59 -0.18
CA ASN A 549 -0.99 -31.27 -0.53
C ASN A 549 -2.09 -31.11 0.54
N GLN A 550 -2.02 -30.08 1.40
CA GLN A 550 -3.05 -29.71 2.36
C GLN A 550 -3.90 -28.56 1.82
N THR A 551 -5.14 -28.46 2.26
CA THR A 551 -5.95 -27.26 2.04
C THR A 551 -5.69 -26.22 3.14
N TRP A 552 -5.88 -24.94 2.83
CA TRP A 552 -5.74 -23.86 3.82
C TRP A 552 -6.71 -24.02 5.00
N SER A 553 -7.94 -24.45 4.72
CA SER A 553 -8.94 -24.76 5.73
C SER A 553 -8.49 -25.91 6.64
N PHE A 554 -7.99 -27.02 6.07
CA PHE A 554 -7.46 -28.14 6.85
C PHE A 554 -6.29 -27.71 7.73
N LYS A 555 -5.34 -26.95 7.18
CA LYS A 555 -4.18 -26.47 7.93
C LYS A 555 -4.59 -25.60 9.11
N THR A 556 -5.53 -24.69 8.90
CA THR A 556 -6.07 -23.83 9.95
C THR A 556 -6.75 -24.64 11.04
N LEU A 557 -7.57 -25.63 10.67
CA LEU A 557 -8.18 -26.56 11.62
C LEU A 557 -7.15 -27.41 12.38
N SER A 558 -6.03 -27.77 11.76
CA SER A 558 -4.95 -28.51 12.43
C SER A 558 -4.32 -27.71 13.56
N PHE A 559 -4.08 -26.40 13.36
CA PHE A 559 -3.60 -25.51 14.42
C PHE A 559 -4.63 -25.33 15.53
N LEU A 560 -5.90 -25.26 15.17
CA LEU A 560 -6.98 -25.16 16.12
C LEU A 560 -7.04 -26.41 17.01
N THR A 561 -6.96 -27.60 16.40
CA THR A 561 -6.97 -28.88 17.13
C THR A 561 -5.74 -29.03 18.03
N GLU A 562 -4.56 -28.58 17.56
CA GLU A 562 -3.32 -28.52 18.36
C GLU A 562 -3.53 -27.68 19.62
N TYR A 563 -4.07 -26.46 19.48
CA TYR A 563 -4.33 -25.60 20.63
C TYR A 563 -5.43 -26.10 21.56
N SER A 564 -6.46 -26.77 21.05
CA SER A 564 -7.51 -27.35 21.88
C SER A 564 -7.01 -28.44 22.84
N GLY A 565 -5.83 -29.02 22.59
CA GLY A 565 -5.16 -29.92 23.53
C GLY A 565 -4.40 -29.20 24.65
N GLU A 566 -4.07 -27.93 24.48
CA GLU A 566 -3.21 -27.16 25.39
C GLU A 566 -3.95 -26.02 26.11
N LYS A 567 -5.01 -25.48 25.51
CA LYS A 567 -5.67 -24.23 25.88
C LYS A 567 -7.18 -24.40 25.91
N VAL A 568 -7.84 -23.49 26.63
CA VAL A 568 -9.30 -23.51 26.78
C VAL A 568 -9.94 -22.80 25.58
N PRO A 569 -10.81 -23.48 24.81
CA PRO A 569 -11.60 -22.83 23.77
C PRO A 569 -12.51 -21.72 24.32
N ILE A 570 -12.82 -20.73 23.49
CA ILE A 570 -13.83 -19.69 23.80
C ILE A 570 -15.22 -20.32 23.75
N PHE A 571 -15.54 -21.00 22.64
CA PHE A 571 -16.77 -21.76 22.48
C PHE A 571 -16.68 -23.12 23.19
N GLU A 572 -17.54 -23.34 24.18
CA GLU A 572 -17.58 -24.58 24.94
C GLU A 572 -18.48 -25.60 24.24
N PHE A 573 -17.96 -26.81 24.05
CA PHE A 573 -18.71 -27.91 23.44
C PHE A 573 -19.42 -28.69 24.53
N ASP A 574 -20.74 -28.83 24.41
CA ASP A 574 -21.48 -29.85 25.16
C ASP A 574 -21.18 -31.27 24.63
N GLU A 575 -21.77 -32.28 25.25
CA GLU A 575 -21.53 -33.69 24.87
C GLU A 575 -21.97 -34.01 23.43
N GLU A 576 -23.05 -33.38 22.94
CA GLU A 576 -23.60 -33.62 21.61
C GLU A 576 -22.72 -32.98 20.53
N LEU A 577 -22.41 -31.69 20.68
CA LEU A 577 -21.51 -30.92 19.83
C LEU A 577 -20.10 -31.55 19.81
N GLY A 578 -19.62 -32.00 20.98
CA GLY A 578 -18.35 -32.71 21.11
C GLY A 578 -18.34 -34.01 20.31
N SER A 579 -19.44 -34.77 20.33
CA SER A 579 -19.56 -36.03 19.59
C SER A 579 -19.55 -35.82 18.07
N VAL A 580 -20.26 -34.81 17.57
CA VAL A 580 -20.31 -34.46 16.14
C VAL A 580 -18.93 -34.02 15.67
N LYS A 581 -18.28 -33.13 16.43
CA LYS A 581 -16.90 -32.68 16.17
C LYS A 581 -15.93 -33.84 16.07
N ASP A 582 -15.94 -34.76 17.04
CA ASP A 582 -15.01 -35.88 17.08
C ASP A 582 -15.24 -36.89 15.95
N LYS A 583 -16.50 -37.12 15.56
CA LYS A 583 -16.85 -37.90 14.36
C LYS A 583 -16.30 -37.24 13.09
N SER A 584 -16.54 -35.94 12.90
CA SER A 584 -16.03 -35.16 11.76
C SER A 584 -14.49 -35.22 11.67
N LEU A 585 -13.78 -35.01 12.78
CA LEU A 585 -12.31 -35.09 12.82
C LEU A 585 -11.80 -36.50 12.49
N LYS A 586 -12.50 -37.56 12.92
CA LYS A 586 -12.16 -38.96 12.55
C LYS A 586 -12.35 -39.22 11.05
N ILE A 587 -13.41 -38.70 10.45
CA ILE A 587 -13.65 -38.81 9.00
C ILE A 587 -12.57 -38.05 8.24
N LEU A 588 -12.28 -36.81 8.63
CA LEU A 588 -11.26 -35.98 8.02
C LEU A 588 -9.87 -36.64 8.03
N LYS A 589 -9.48 -37.27 9.15
CA LYS A 589 -8.24 -38.08 9.23
C LYS A 589 -8.23 -39.24 8.22
N LYS A 590 -9.36 -39.92 8.00
CA LYS A 590 -9.47 -41.00 7.00
C LYS A 590 -9.34 -40.45 5.58
N ILE A 591 -9.98 -39.30 5.28
CA ILE A 591 -9.88 -38.62 3.98
C ILE A 591 -8.42 -38.26 3.70
N ARG A 592 -7.71 -37.67 4.68
CA ARG A 592 -6.29 -37.32 4.57
C ARG A 592 -5.40 -38.53 4.26
N ASN A 593 -5.55 -39.61 5.02
CA ASN A 593 -4.77 -40.82 4.80
C ASN A 593 -4.98 -41.38 3.38
N LYS A 594 -6.21 -41.30 2.83
CA LYS A 594 -6.50 -41.70 1.46
C LYS A 594 -5.84 -40.78 0.43
N ARG A 595 -5.91 -39.45 0.62
CA ARG A 595 -5.26 -38.46 -0.26
C ARG A 595 -3.73 -38.60 -0.28
N GLU A 596 -3.12 -39.05 0.81
CA GLU A 596 -1.67 -39.29 0.90
C GLU A 596 -1.25 -40.64 0.30
N SER A 597 -2.12 -41.65 0.33
CA SER A 597 -1.78 -43.04 -0.06
C SER A 597 -2.02 -43.37 -1.53
N SER A 598 -2.83 -42.61 -2.27
CA SER A 598 -3.22 -42.97 -3.66
C SER A 598 -2.96 -41.85 -4.67
N LYS A 599 -2.17 -42.15 -5.72
CA LYS A 599 -2.02 -41.30 -6.93
C LYS A 599 -3.16 -41.46 -7.96
N HIS A 600 -4.08 -42.42 -7.78
CA HIS A 600 -5.04 -42.85 -8.80
C HIS A 600 -6.52 -42.94 -8.36
N ILE A 601 -6.91 -42.40 -7.19
CA ILE A 601 -8.31 -42.38 -6.74
C ILE A 601 -8.79 -40.92 -6.69
N ASP A 602 -10.00 -40.67 -7.22
CA ASP A 602 -10.81 -39.44 -7.25
C ASP A 602 -10.34 -38.30 -6.31
N ASN A 603 -9.20 -37.68 -6.66
CA ASN A 603 -8.52 -36.70 -5.80
C ASN A 603 -9.37 -35.43 -5.67
N SER A 604 -10.14 -35.11 -6.71
CA SER A 604 -11.08 -33.98 -6.73
C SER A 604 -12.19 -34.15 -5.70
N ARG A 605 -12.81 -35.34 -5.61
CA ARG A 605 -13.84 -35.62 -4.59
C ARG A 605 -13.28 -35.59 -3.18
N LEU A 606 -12.13 -36.22 -2.95
CA LEU A 606 -11.50 -36.21 -1.63
C LEU A 606 -11.03 -34.81 -1.21
N LEU A 607 -10.59 -33.97 -2.16
CA LEU A 607 -10.24 -32.57 -1.92
C LEU A 607 -11.45 -31.75 -1.47
N VAL A 608 -12.60 -31.91 -2.13
CA VAL A 608 -13.83 -31.23 -1.72
C VAL A 608 -14.28 -31.64 -0.32
N PHE A 609 -14.29 -32.94 -0.02
CA PHE A 609 -14.63 -33.37 1.33
C PHE A 609 -13.67 -32.81 2.38
N GLU A 610 -12.36 -32.77 2.08
CA GLU A 610 -11.39 -32.13 2.98
C GLU A 610 -11.74 -30.65 3.20
N LEU A 611 -12.07 -29.90 2.14
CA LEU A 611 -12.47 -28.49 2.22
C LEU A 611 -13.75 -28.29 3.05
N LEU A 612 -14.81 -29.02 2.74
CA LEU A 612 -16.12 -28.92 3.40
C LEU A 612 -16.02 -29.28 4.88
N PHE A 613 -15.52 -30.48 5.21
CA PHE A 613 -15.36 -30.90 6.60
C PHE A 613 -14.46 -29.94 7.38
N SER A 614 -13.37 -29.45 6.79
CA SER A 614 -12.48 -28.53 7.48
C SER A 614 -13.15 -27.17 7.74
N MET A 615 -13.84 -26.61 6.74
CA MET A 615 -14.48 -25.29 6.84
C MET A 615 -15.65 -25.30 7.83
N VAL A 616 -16.56 -26.27 7.72
CA VAL A 616 -17.73 -26.35 8.61
C VAL A 616 -17.30 -26.65 10.05
N THR A 617 -16.24 -27.45 10.24
CA THR A 617 -15.68 -27.64 11.58
C THR A 617 -15.11 -26.33 12.13
N ILE A 618 -14.45 -25.48 11.33
CA ILE A 618 -14.00 -24.15 11.80
C ILE A 618 -15.20 -23.27 12.18
N GLN A 619 -16.30 -23.30 11.43
CA GLN A 619 -17.55 -22.59 11.79
C GLN A 619 -18.15 -23.10 13.10
N LEU A 620 -18.09 -24.41 13.35
CA LEU A 620 -18.51 -25.00 14.62
C LEU A 620 -17.70 -24.45 15.79
N PHE A 621 -16.38 -24.31 15.66
CA PHE A 621 -15.55 -23.64 16.66
C PHE A 621 -15.84 -22.15 16.83
N SER A 622 -16.47 -21.52 15.83
CA SER A 622 -16.93 -20.13 15.89
C SER A 622 -18.32 -19.99 16.53
N GLY A 623 -18.99 -21.10 16.88
CA GLY A 623 -20.36 -21.10 17.40
C GLY A 623 -21.45 -20.92 16.33
N GLY A 624 -21.18 -21.27 15.07
CA GLY A 624 -22.18 -21.14 14.00
C GLY A 624 -23.37 -22.10 14.21
N ALA A 625 -24.59 -21.57 14.30
CA ALA A 625 -25.80 -22.34 14.62
C ALA A 625 -26.04 -23.53 13.67
N GLU A 626 -25.91 -23.32 12.36
CA GLU A 626 -26.17 -24.33 11.31
C GLU A 626 -25.01 -25.32 11.10
N SER A 627 -23.89 -25.12 11.78
CA SER A 627 -22.66 -25.91 11.53
C SER A 627 -22.79 -27.37 11.96
N VAL A 628 -23.64 -27.65 12.96
CA VAL A 628 -23.89 -29.00 13.48
C VAL A 628 -24.68 -29.81 12.45
N ASP A 629 -25.79 -29.26 11.99
CA ASP A 629 -26.68 -29.90 11.01
C ASP A 629 -25.93 -30.16 9.70
N THR A 630 -25.22 -29.14 9.20
CA THR A 630 -24.38 -29.28 8.00
C THR A 630 -23.30 -30.35 8.16
N LEU A 631 -22.68 -30.47 9.35
CA LEU A 631 -21.70 -31.54 9.60
C LEU A 631 -22.35 -32.92 9.65
N GLN A 632 -23.54 -33.03 10.24
CA GLN A 632 -24.26 -34.30 10.34
C GLN A 632 -24.69 -34.79 8.95
N GLU A 633 -25.22 -33.90 8.11
CA GLU A 633 -25.52 -34.15 6.69
C GLU A 633 -24.28 -34.60 5.92
N LEU A 634 -23.14 -33.89 6.08
CA LEU A 634 -21.87 -34.29 5.46
C LEU A 634 -21.38 -35.67 5.93
N GLN A 635 -21.53 -35.98 7.22
CA GLN A 635 -21.16 -37.28 7.78
C GLN A 635 -21.99 -38.40 7.16
N ASP A 636 -23.31 -38.22 7.10
CA ASP A 636 -24.24 -39.21 6.57
C ASP A 636 -24.00 -39.43 5.08
N TYR A 637 -23.81 -38.34 4.34
CA TYR A 637 -23.45 -38.38 2.92
C TYR A 637 -22.13 -39.13 2.66
N TYR A 638 -21.09 -38.86 3.45
CA TYR A 638 -19.81 -39.57 3.35
C TYR A 638 -19.93 -41.07 3.67
N HIS A 639 -20.80 -41.43 4.60
CA HIS A 639 -20.98 -42.80 5.05
C HIS A 639 -21.85 -43.64 4.11
N ALA A 640 -22.91 -43.07 3.51
CA ALA A 640 -23.73 -43.73 2.49
C ALA A 640 -22.84 -44.25 1.34
N HIS A 641 -22.02 -43.37 0.78
CA HIS A 641 -21.11 -43.70 -0.33
C HIS A 641 -19.96 -44.65 0.04
N LYS A 642 -19.65 -44.84 1.32
CA LYS A 642 -18.62 -45.79 1.73
C LYS A 642 -19.14 -47.24 1.73
N LYS A 643 -20.42 -47.44 2.05
CA LYS A 643 -21.04 -48.77 2.12
C LYS A 643 -21.18 -49.42 0.73
N GLU A 644 -21.37 -48.63 -0.32
CA GLU A 644 -21.53 -49.10 -1.70
C GLU A 644 -20.23 -49.58 -2.36
N SER A 645 -19.06 -49.21 -1.80
CA SER A 645 -17.76 -49.64 -2.35
C SER A 645 -17.30 -51.05 -1.95
N ALA A 646 -18.10 -51.81 -1.19
CA ALA A 646 -17.67 -53.06 -0.57
C ALA A 646 -18.46 -54.33 -0.93
N ASP A 647 -19.76 -54.26 -1.27
CA ASP A 647 -20.58 -55.43 -1.62
C ASP A 647 -21.82 -54.97 -2.41
N ASP A 648 -21.87 -55.20 -3.74
CA ASP A 648 -23.06 -55.45 -4.60
C ASP A 648 -22.79 -55.01 -6.05
N GLU A 649 -22.50 -55.97 -6.94
CA GLU A 649 -22.22 -55.77 -8.37
C GLU A 649 -23.48 -55.75 -9.27
N ASP A 650 -24.71 -55.77 -8.73
CA ASP A 650 -25.94 -55.99 -9.53
C ASP A 650 -27.09 -55.00 -9.24
N ASN A 651 -26.81 -53.69 -9.14
CA ASN A 651 -27.87 -52.67 -9.25
C ASN A 651 -27.47 -51.56 -10.25
N ASP A 652 -28.05 -51.62 -11.44
CA ASP A 652 -27.97 -50.61 -12.51
C ASP A 652 -28.83 -49.34 -12.21
N ASP A 653 -29.45 -49.26 -11.02
CA ASP A 653 -30.30 -48.14 -10.58
C ASP A 653 -29.75 -47.48 -9.31
N GLN A 654 -28.73 -46.62 -9.41
CA GLN A 654 -28.45 -45.63 -8.35
C GLN A 654 -27.56 -44.47 -8.84
N GLN A 655 -28.22 -43.36 -9.15
CA GLN A 655 -27.63 -42.05 -9.43
C GLN A 655 -26.84 -41.58 -8.19
N ASP A 656 -25.54 -41.27 -8.35
CA ASP A 656 -24.71 -40.52 -7.39
C ASP A 656 -25.48 -39.25 -6.99
N SER A 657 -26.29 -39.25 -5.92
CA SER A 657 -27.14 -38.09 -5.62
C SER A 657 -26.27 -36.94 -5.13
N ILE A 658 -25.85 -36.06 -6.04
CA ILE A 658 -25.07 -34.85 -5.76
C ILE A 658 -25.94 -33.78 -5.08
N ILE A 659 -27.25 -34.01 -5.04
CA ILE A 659 -28.29 -33.19 -4.40
C ILE A 659 -27.84 -32.74 -3.00
N GLY A 660 -27.41 -33.67 -2.12
CA GLY A 660 -26.98 -33.32 -0.76
C GLY A 660 -25.75 -32.40 -0.71
N ILE A 661 -24.85 -32.45 -1.70
CA ILE A 661 -23.76 -31.47 -1.80
C ILE A 661 -24.30 -30.12 -2.28
N VAL A 662 -25.23 -30.11 -3.23
CA VAL A 662 -25.83 -28.86 -3.75
C VAL A 662 -26.63 -28.13 -2.68
N GLU A 663 -27.37 -28.83 -1.82
CA GLU A 663 -28.07 -28.24 -0.67
C GLU A 663 -27.10 -27.53 0.28
N ILE A 664 -25.99 -28.18 0.62
CA ILE A 664 -24.92 -27.56 1.43
C ILE A 664 -24.33 -26.32 0.72
N LEU A 665 -24.12 -26.40 -0.61
CA LEU A 665 -23.64 -25.26 -1.38
C LEU A 665 -24.64 -24.11 -1.40
N LEU A 666 -25.94 -24.40 -1.50
CA LEU A 666 -27.00 -23.42 -1.45
C LEU A 666 -27.01 -22.71 -0.09
N ASN A 667 -26.86 -23.44 1.01
CA ASN A 667 -26.71 -22.83 2.33
C ASN A 667 -25.47 -21.89 2.39
N PHE A 668 -24.32 -22.33 1.88
CA PHE A 668 -23.13 -21.48 1.87
C PHE A 668 -23.27 -20.23 0.98
N VAL A 669 -24.00 -20.37 -0.12
CA VAL A 669 -24.20 -19.31 -1.12
C VAL A 669 -25.26 -18.31 -0.68
N SER A 670 -26.20 -18.68 0.20
CA SER A 670 -27.17 -17.77 0.80
C SER A 670 -26.52 -16.84 1.85
N GLN A 671 -25.54 -17.33 2.60
CA GLN A 671 -24.87 -16.56 3.65
C GLN A 671 -24.04 -15.38 3.10
N LYS A 672 -24.01 -14.22 3.78
CA LYS A 672 -23.23 -13.01 3.41
C LYS A 672 -21.69 -13.17 3.56
N SER A 673 -21.13 -14.36 3.30
CA SER A 673 -19.71 -14.65 3.44
C SER A 673 -18.98 -14.77 2.08
N SER A 674 -17.92 -13.98 1.90
CA SER A 674 -17.08 -14.06 0.70
C SER A 674 -16.26 -15.36 0.63
N LEU A 675 -15.85 -15.88 1.79
CA LEU A 675 -15.11 -17.14 1.91
C LEU A 675 -16.00 -18.30 1.47
N LEU A 676 -17.23 -18.37 1.98
CA LEU A 676 -18.18 -19.42 1.63
C LEU A 676 -18.55 -19.35 0.14
N LYS A 677 -18.78 -18.15 -0.41
CA LYS A 677 -18.98 -18.00 -1.86
C LYS A 677 -17.82 -18.61 -2.68
N LYS A 678 -16.57 -18.26 -2.35
CA LYS A 678 -15.40 -18.80 -3.08
C LYS A 678 -15.25 -20.31 -2.89
N LEU A 679 -15.48 -20.79 -1.67
CA LEU A 679 -15.44 -22.21 -1.37
C LEU A 679 -16.51 -22.98 -2.16
N SER A 680 -17.73 -22.45 -2.23
CA SER A 680 -18.82 -23.04 -3.02
C SER A 680 -18.47 -23.09 -4.51
N MET A 681 -17.83 -22.05 -5.06
CA MET A 681 -17.34 -22.08 -6.44
C MET A 681 -16.28 -23.16 -6.68
N ILE A 682 -15.30 -23.31 -5.77
CA ILE A 682 -14.28 -24.36 -5.87
C ILE A 682 -14.92 -25.75 -5.84
N VAL A 683 -15.87 -25.96 -4.92
CA VAL A 683 -16.59 -27.24 -4.82
C VAL A 683 -17.42 -27.50 -6.06
N TRP A 684 -18.19 -26.51 -6.51
CA TRP A 684 -19.02 -26.59 -7.72
C TRP A 684 -18.20 -26.92 -8.97
N GLU A 685 -17.05 -26.26 -9.15
CA GLU A 685 -16.15 -26.55 -10.27
C GLU A 685 -15.68 -28.01 -10.28
N ASN A 686 -15.45 -28.62 -9.12
CA ASN A 686 -14.99 -30.01 -9.04
C ASN A 686 -16.09 -31.06 -9.26
N PHE A 687 -17.36 -30.72 -9.02
CA PHE A 687 -18.51 -31.63 -9.19
C PHE A 687 -19.32 -31.39 -10.46
N CYS A 688 -19.04 -30.29 -11.17
CA CYS A 688 -19.83 -29.79 -12.28
C CYS A 688 -20.18 -30.82 -13.36
N GLU A 689 -19.27 -31.75 -13.65
CA GLU A 689 -19.43 -32.76 -14.71
C GLU A 689 -20.34 -33.93 -14.30
N LYS A 690 -20.58 -34.11 -13.00
CA LYS A 690 -21.36 -35.24 -12.47
C LYS A 690 -22.81 -34.83 -12.14
N ILE A 691 -23.15 -33.55 -12.24
CA ILE A 691 -24.45 -32.99 -11.89
C ILE A 691 -25.55 -33.55 -12.79
N ASP A 692 -26.69 -33.86 -12.19
CA ASP A 692 -27.92 -34.30 -12.86
C ASP A 692 -29.01 -33.21 -12.84
N LEU A 693 -30.17 -33.53 -13.41
CA LEU A 693 -31.29 -32.60 -13.49
C LEU A 693 -31.85 -32.23 -12.11
N GLY A 694 -31.99 -33.19 -11.19
CA GLY A 694 -32.51 -32.93 -9.85
C GLY A 694 -31.65 -31.93 -9.06
N ALA A 695 -30.32 -32.03 -9.18
CA ALA A 695 -29.41 -31.05 -8.59
C ALA A 695 -29.52 -29.64 -9.23
N LEU A 696 -29.85 -29.54 -10.52
CA LEU A 696 -30.11 -28.26 -11.18
C LEU A 696 -31.46 -27.66 -10.81
N GLU A 697 -32.48 -28.48 -10.57
CA GLU A 697 -33.81 -28.04 -10.13
C GLU A 697 -33.73 -27.23 -8.83
N LEU A 698 -32.92 -27.66 -7.86
CA LEU A 698 -32.65 -26.88 -6.65
C LEU A 698 -32.12 -25.46 -6.94
N LEU A 699 -31.26 -25.29 -7.96
CA LEU A 699 -30.78 -23.97 -8.38
C LEU A 699 -31.88 -23.17 -9.09
N PHE A 700 -32.72 -23.86 -9.87
CA PHE A 700 -33.81 -23.25 -10.61
C PHE A 700 -34.89 -22.69 -9.69
N ASP A 701 -35.20 -23.40 -8.59
CA ASP A 701 -36.19 -22.97 -7.61
C ASP A 701 -35.80 -21.64 -6.98
N VAL A 702 -34.52 -21.45 -6.66
CA VAL A 702 -33.98 -20.17 -6.16
C VAL A 702 -34.12 -19.03 -7.19
N ILE A 703 -33.96 -19.31 -8.49
CA ILE A 703 -34.12 -18.28 -9.53
C ILE A 703 -35.60 -17.90 -9.69
N LYS A 704 -36.51 -18.86 -9.53
CA LYS A 704 -37.97 -18.70 -9.67
C LYS A 704 -38.63 -18.05 -8.45
N THR A 705 -37.97 -17.94 -7.29
CA THR A 705 -38.56 -17.28 -6.13
C THR A 705 -38.72 -15.77 -6.33
N LYS A 706 -39.74 -15.18 -5.70
CA LYS A 706 -40.00 -13.73 -5.76
C LYS A 706 -38.95 -12.97 -4.93
N GLU A 707 -38.64 -11.74 -5.35
CA GLU A 707 -37.65 -10.85 -4.70
C GLU A 707 -38.28 -10.03 -3.56
N ASN A 708 -39.00 -10.69 -2.66
CA ASN A 708 -39.75 -10.07 -1.56
C ASN A 708 -39.57 -10.85 -0.25
N LYS A 709 -40.11 -10.33 0.85
CA LYS A 709 -40.03 -10.96 2.18
C LYS A 709 -40.62 -12.38 2.17
N GLU A 710 -41.71 -12.60 1.44
CA GLU A 710 -42.32 -13.93 1.24
C GLU A 710 -41.37 -14.92 0.56
N GLY A 711 -40.70 -14.50 -0.52
CA GLY A 711 -39.74 -15.33 -1.24
C GLY A 711 -38.49 -15.65 -0.43
N GLN A 712 -38.10 -14.79 0.51
CA GLN A 712 -37.06 -15.11 1.47
C GLN A 712 -37.55 -16.16 2.46
N LYS A 713 -38.74 -15.98 3.05
CA LYS A 713 -39.31 -16.95 3.99
C LYS A 713 -39.49 -18.33 3.35
N ALA A 714 -40.04 -18.39 2.13
CA ALA A 714 -40.20 -19.64 1.38
C ALA A 714 -38.88 -20.40 1.12
N LEU A 715 -37.73 -19.73 1.15
CA LEU A 715 -36.42 -20.35 0.95
C LEU A 715 -35.71 -20.77 2.24
N PHE A 716 -36.07 -20.20 3.39
CA PHE A 716 -35.30 -20.31 4.63
C PHE A 716 -36.13 -20.72 5.88
N GLU A 717 -37.45 -20.54 5.86
CA GLU A 717 -38.37 -20.94 6.92
C GLU A 717 -39.25 -22.08 6.34
N GLY A 718 -39.13 -23.30 6.87
CA GLY A 718 -39.79 -24.49 6.32
C GLY A 718 -41.33 -24.38 6.22
N GLU A 719 -41.95 -25.25 5.41
CA GLU A 719 -43.37 -25.22 5.01
C GLU A 719 -44.41 -25.18 6.16
N ASP A 720 -44.03 -25.41 7.43
CA ASP A 720 -44.96 -25.61 8.57
C ASP A 720 -45.37 -24.31 9.30
N GLU A 721 -44.86 -23.12 8.96
CA GLU A 721 -45.25 -21.83 9.56
C GLU A 721 -46.11 -20.94 8.63
N PHE A 722 -46.71 -21.53 7.59
CA PHE A 722 -47.56 -20.79 6.65
C PHE A 722 -48.94 -20.47 7.25
N VAL A 723 -49.13 -19.21 7.68
CA VAL A 723 -50.45 -18.60 7.84
C VAL A 723 -50.54 -17.47 6.83
N ASP A 724 -51.43 -17.64 5.84
CA ASP A 724 -51.82 -16.58 4.90
C ASP A 724 -52.36 -15.38 5.70
N GLU A 725 -51.60 -14.29 5.77
CA GLU A 725 -52.17 -12.97 6.03
C GLU A 725 -52.35 -12.29 4.67
N ASP A 726 -53.59 -12.31 4.17
CA ASP A 726 -54.02 -11.60 2.97
C ASP A 726 -53.72 -10.09 3.13
N GLU A 727 -52.72 -9.57 2.42
CA GLU A 727 -52.57 -8.13 2.18
C GLU A 727 -53.00 -7.82 0.74
N GLU A 728 -53.94 -6.88 0.61
CA GLU A 728 -54.64 -6.49 -0.61
C GLU A 728 -53.66 -6.03 -1.73
N GLU A 729 -53.89 -6.51 -2.95
CA GLU A 729 -53.18 -6.11 -4.16
C GLU A 729 -53.43 -4.63 -4.47
N GLU A 730 -52.48 -3.73 -4.16
CA GLU A 730 -52.46 -2.39 -4.74
C GLU A 730 -51.97 -2.44 -6.20
N GLU A 731 -52.92 -2.41 -7.14
CA GLU A 731 -52.67 -2.12 -8.56
C GLU A 731 -52.10 -0.70 -8.71
N HIS A 732 -50.77 -0.54 -8.81
CA HIS A 732 -50.19 0.74 -9.23
C HIS A 732 -50.38 0.95 -10.75
N SER A 733 -51.27 1.89 -11.09
CA SER A 733 -51.48 2.40 -12.44
C SER A 733 -50.27 3.17 -12.95
N HIS A 734 -49.86 2.80 -14.16
CA HIS A 734 -48.80 3.39 -14.97
C HIS A 734 -49.16 4.82 -15.41
N ASP A 735 -48.24 5.78 -15.25
CA ASP A 735 -48.14 6.89 -16.20
C ASP A 735 -46.68 7.04 -16.65
N HIS A 736 -46.51 7.16 -17.96
CA HIS A 736 -45.24 7.12 -18.69
C HIS A 736 -45.27 8.35 -19.59
N ASP A 737 -44.42 9.33 -19.33
CA ASP A 737 -44.09 10.37 -20.32
C ASP A 737 -42.65 10.12 -20.78
N ASP A 738 -42.53 9.61 -22.01
CA ASP A 738 -41.31 9.58 -22.81
C ASP A 738 -41.26 10.86 -23.66
N ASP A 739 -40.10 11.51 -23.71
CA ASP A 739 -39.67 12.32 -24.86
C ASP A 739 -38.15 12.10 -25.09
N ASP A 740 -37.83 11.51 -26.25
CA ASP A 740 -36.49 11.39 -26.88
C ASP A 740 -35.98 12.83 -27.26
N ASP A 741 -34.69 13.20 -27.41
CA ASP A 741 -33.50 12.54 -27.96
C ASP A 741 -32.25 13.46 -27.78
N GLU A 742 -31.04 12.86 -27.90
CA GLU A 742 -29.70 13.41 -28.26
C GLU A 742 -28.73 14.09 -27.23
N ASP A 743 -27.63 13.35 -26.98
CA ASP A 743 -26.19 13.70 -26.86
C ASP A 743 -25.53 14.40 -25.63
N GLU A 744 -24.52 13.67 -25.12
CA GLU A 744 -23.24 14.05 -24.44
C GLU A 744 -23.23 14.97 -23.19
N GLU A 745 -22.95 14.39 -22.01
CA GLU A 745 -21.62 14.42 -21.33
C GLU A 745 -21.71 13.87 -19.89
N GLU A 746 -20.72 13.07 -19.48
CA GLU A 746 -20.52 12.63 -18.09
C GLU A 746 -20.18 13.81 -17.18
N SER A 747 -20.98 14.04 -16.15
CA SER A 747 -20.57 14.78 -14.95
C SER A 747 -21.38 14.33 -13.73
N ASP A 748 -20.74 13.51 -12.89
CA ASP A 748 -21.16 13.19 -11.53
C ASP A 748 -21.34 14.47 -10.70
N SER A 749 -22.59 14.80 -10.37
CA SER A 749 -22.91 15.64 -9.21
C SER A 749 -24.25 15.19 -8.62
N GLU A 750 -24.17 14.22 -7.71
CA GLU A 750 -25.25 13.86 -6.78
C GLU A 750 -25.60 15.07 -5.91
N SER A 751 -26.64 15.80 -6.32
CA SER A 751 -27.34 16.79 -5.50
C SER A 751 -28.59 16.13 -4.95
N SER A 752 -28.55 15.76 -3.67
CA SER A 752 -29.70 15.32 -2.89
C SER A 752 -30.74 16.44 -2.83
N GLY A 753 -31.79 16.32 -3.65
CA GLY A 753 -33.04 17.05 -3.46
C GLY A 753 -33.94 16.21 -2.57
N ASP A 754 -34.16 16.69 -1.35
CA ASP A 754 -35.21 16.22 -0.46
C ASP A 754 -36.56 16.51 -1.12
N GLU A 755 -37.29 15.45 -1.50
CA GLU A 755 -38.74 15.51 -1.61
C GLU A 755 -39.29 15.18 -0.21
N GLU A 756 -39.75 16.22 0.48
CA GLU A 756 -40.56 16.12 1.69
C GLU A 756 -41.93 15.55 1.29
N ASP A 757 -42.06 14.22 1.28
CA ASP A 757 -43.37 13.57 1.30
C ASP A 757 -43.91 13.61 2.73
N GLU A 758 -45.10 14.20 2.85
CA GLU A 758 -45.85 14.41 4.10
C GLU A 758 -46.03 13.08 4.86
N ASP A 759 -45.40 12.99 6.03
CA ASP A 759 -45.58 11.88 6.97
C ASP A 759 -47.07 11.73 7.32
N GLU A 760 -47.67 10.59 6.94
CA GLU A 760 -48.90 10.13 7.58
C GLU A 760 -48.60 9.90 9.07
N ASP A 761 -49.17 10.77 9.90
CA ASP A 761 -49.09 10.75 11.35
C ASP A 761 -49.34 9.34 11.90
N ASN A 762 -48.30 8.68 12.41
CA ASN A 762 -48.44 7.44 13.15
C ASN A 762 -49.00 7.78 14.55
N ASP A 763 -50.31 7.58 14.73
CA ASP A 763 -51.06 7.89 15.95
C ASP A 763 -50.37 7.37 17.25
N GLU A 764 -49.68 6.23 17.17
CA GLU A 764 -48.97 5.63 18.31
C GLU A 764 -47.73 6.43 18.76
N VAL A 765 -47.02 7.09 17.82
CA VAL A 765 -45.86 7.94 18.12
C VAL A 765 -46.31 9.26 18.77
N SER A 766 -47.43 9.83 18.28
CA SER A 766 -48.07 11.02 18.86
C SER A 766 -48.57 10.77 20.29
N GLU A 767 -49.17 9.60 20.55
CA GLU A 767 -49.56 9.20 21.90
C GLU A 767 -48.37 8.95 22.83
N LEU A 768 -47.28 8.36 22.33
CA LEU A 768 -46.04 8.15 23.09
C LEU A 768 -45.38 9.49 23.46
N ASP A 769 -45.37 10.47 22.55
CA ASP A 769 -44.82 11.80 22.78
C ASP A 769 -45.65 12.61 23.79
N LYS A 770 -46.98 12.50 23.74
CA LYS A 770 -47.86 13.08 24.79
C LYS A 770 -47.57 12.45 26.16
N LYS A 771 -47.39 11.13 26.22
CA LYS A 771 -47.14 10.40 27.47
C LYS A 771 -45.76 10.69 28.05
N THR A 772 -44.74 10.85 27.21
CA THR A 772 -43.38 11.20 27.65
C THR A 772 -43.28 12.66 28.08
N ASN A 773 -43.97 13.58 27.40
CA ASN A 773 -44.05 14.99 27.82
C ASN A 773 -44.80 15.16 29.15
N LEU A 774 -45.87 14.40 29.39
CA LEU A 774 -46.57 14.37 30.67
C LEU A 774 -45.67 13.88 31.81
N ALA A 775 -44.91 12.80 31.58
CA ALA A 775 -43.95 12.27 32.55
C ALA A 775 -42.77 13.23 32.82
N LEU A 776 -42.33 14.00 31.81
CA LEU A 776 -41.30 15.02 31.96
C LEU A 776 -41.79 16.20 32.80
N ALA A 777 -43.03 16.64 32.58
CA ALA A 777 -43.65 17.74 33.34
C ALA A 777 -43.86 17.37 34.82
N GLU A 778 -44.22 16.11 35.10
CA GLU A 778 -44.34 15.57 36.46
C GLU A 778 -42.98 15.48 37.16
N ALA A 779 -41.93 15.04 36.46
CA ALA A 779 -40.56 14.98 37.00
C ALA A 779 -39.95 16.37 37.26
N LEU A 780 -40.37 17.40 36.53
CA LEU A 780 -39.91 18.79 36.68
C LEU A 780 -40.84 19.66 37.54
N ASN A 781 -41.93 19.09 38.08
CA ASN A 781 -42.89 19.75 38.97
C ASN A 781 -43.53 21.04 38.38
N ILE A 782 -43.75 21.06 37.06
CA ILE A 782 -44.39 22.19 36.35
C ILE A 782 -45.92 21.98 36.42
N SER A 783 -46.66 22.99 36.89
CA SER A 783 -48.11 22.89 37.07
C SER A 783 -48.86 22.72 35.74
N GLN A 784 -49.71 21.70 35.67
CA GLN A 784 -50.51 21.34 34.49
C GLN A 784 -51.82 22.15 34.42
N HIS A 785 -52.20 22.59 33.22
CA HIS A 785 -53.57 23.05 32.95
C HIS A 785 -54.07 22.48 31.62
N ASN A 786 -55.17 21.72 31.64
CA ASN A 786 -55.86 21.16 30.46
C ASN A 786 -55.02 20.30 29.48
N GLY A 787 -54.06 19.51 29.98
CA GLY A 787 -53.39 18.49 29.15
C GLY A 787 -52.39 19.03 28.12
N GLU A 788 -52.07 20.32 28.17
CA GLU A 788 -51.05 20.96 27.32
C GLU A 788 -50.10 21.80 28.20
N VAL A 789 -48.80 21.72 27.94
CA VAL A 789 -47.76 22.35 28.77
C VAL A 789 -47.48 23.75 28.25
N THR A 790 -48.05 24.79 28.87
CA THR A 790 -47.80 26.18 28.48
C THR A 790 -46.59 26.76 29.22
N PHE A 791 -45.53 27.12 28.49
CA PHE A 791 -44.47 27.99 29.02
C PHE A 791 -44.95 29.45 28.91
N SER A 792 -45.53 30.01 29.98
CA SER A 792 -45.85 31.44 30.02
C SER A 792 -44.59 32.25 30.31
N SER A 793 -44.18 33.07 29.35
CA SER A 793 -43.21 34.16 29.51
C SER A 793 -43.92 35.44 30.00
N ASP A 794 -43.28 36.10 30.97
CA ASP A 794 -43.45 37.48 31.47
C ASP A 794 -44.14 37.72 32.84
N ASP A 795 -43.27 38.29 33.70
CA ASP A 795 -43.40 39.31 34.76
C ASP A 795 -43.72 38.98 36.24
N GLU A 796 -42.64 39.18 37.02
CA GLU A 796 -42.47 39.91 38.30
C GLU A 796 -43.35 39.53 39.52
N ASP A 797 -42.76 38.84 40.49
CA ASP A 797 -42.49 39.42 41.83
C ASP A 797 -41.62 38.48 42.69
N ASP A 798 -40.58 39.09 43.29
CA ASP A 798 -39.67 38.52 44.28
C ASP A 798 -40.37 38.15 45.58
N ASP A 799 -40.26 36.89 46.02
CA ASP A 799 -39.83 36.48 47.37
C ASP A 799 -40.16 34.99 47.58
N MET A 800 -39.15 34.11 47.48
CA MET A 800 -39.04 32.92 48.33
C MET A 800 -37.69 32.22 48.13
N SER A 801 -36.84 32.36 49.16
CA SER A 801 -35.78 31.46 49.61
C SER A 801 -34.93 30.74 48.55
N ASP A 802 -33.70 31.24 48.44
CA ASP A 802 -32.47 30.53 48.07
C ASP A 802 -32.29 29.23 48.92
N GLU A 803 -32.91 28.14 48.48
CA GLU A 803 -32.38 26.79 48.73
C GLU A 803 -31.69 26.35 47.43
N SER A 804 -30.39 26.63 47.34
CA SER A 804 -29.50 26.03 46.36
C SER A 804 -29.74 24.51 46.34
N MET A 805 -30.35 24.02 45.25
CA MET A 805 -30.60 22.58 45.06
C MET A 805 -29.28 21.83 45.28
N ASP A 806 -29.26 20.97 46.28
CA ASP A 806 -28.11 20.13 46.61
C ASP A 806 -27.72 19.29 45.37
N ASP A 807 -26.42 19.19 45.07
CA ASP A 807 -25.89 18.49 43.89
C ASP A 807 -26.43 17.03 43.81
N GLU A 808 -26.74 16.44 44.96
CA GLU A 808 -27.31 15.10 45.08
C GLU A 808 -28.78 15.02 44.60
N GLN A 809 -29.56 16.11 44.73
CA GLN A 809 -30.92 16.22 44.18
C GLN A 809 -30.90 16.49 42.67
N MET A 810 -29.93 17.25 42.15
CA MET A 810 -29.75 17.45 40.71
C MET A 810 -29.34 16.14 40.01
N MET A 811 -28.47 15.33 40.64
CA MET A 811 -28.15 13.98 40.15
C MET A 811 -29.35 13.01 40.22
N ALA A 812 -30.23 13.15 41.22
CA ALA A 812 -31.43 12.33 41.34
C ALA A 812 -32.46 12.61 40.23
N ILE A 813 -32.59 13.88 39.83
CA ILE A 813 -33.46 14.31 38.70
C ILE A 813 -32.86 13.85 37.36
N ASP A 814 -31.54 13.93 37.18
CA ASP A 814 -30.85 13.47 35.97
C ASP A 814 -31.00 11.94 35.77
N GLY A 815 -30.97 11.18 36.87
CA GLY A 815 -31.27 9.74 36.87
C GLY A 815 -32.72 9.40 36.50
N GLN A 816 -33.68 10.25 36.84
CA GLN A 816 -35.09 10.08 36.45
C GLN A 816 -35.32 10.48 34.99
N LEU A 817 -34.74 11.59 34.53
CA LEU A 817 -34.76 12.01 33.12
C LEU A 817 -34.13 10.94 32.22
N SER A 818 -32.96 10.42 32.61
CA SER A 818 -32.28 9.36 31.86
C SER A 818 -33.12 8.08 31.78
N LYS A 819 -33.86 7.72 32.85
CA LYS A 819 -34.83 6.60 32.80
C LYS A 819 -36.02 6.89 31.88
N ILE A 820 -36.57 8.11 31.89
CA ILE A 820 -37.68 8.50 31.01
C ILE A 820 -37.23 8.49 29.53
N PHE A 821 -36.05 9.01 29.22
CA PHE A 821 -35.49 8.96 27.86
C PHE A 821 -35.08 7.55 27.43
N LYS A 822 -34.60 6.71 28.34
CA LYS A 822 -34.31 5.31 28.06
C LYS A 822 -35.60 4.51 27.83
N GLN A 823 -36.64 4.74 28.62
CA GLN A 823 -37.97 4.16 28.40
C GLN A 823 -38.62 4.66 27.11
N ARG A 824 -38.44 5.94 26.75
CA ARG A 824 -38.87 6.48 25.45
C ARG A 824 -38.13 5.80 24.30
N ARG A 825 -36.80 5.69 24.41
CA ARG A 825 -35.98 5.01 23.41
C ARG A 825 -36.34 3.53 23.28
N ASP A 826 -36.51 2.82 24.39
CA ASP A 826 -36.91 1.41 24.41
C ASP A 826 -38.36 1.24 23.85
N ALA A 827 -39.25 2.20 24.10
CA ALA A 827 -40.60 2.21 23.53
C ALA A 827 -40.62 2.54 22.02
N LEU A 828 -39.83 3.52 21.57
CA LEU A 828 -39.59 3.80 20.15
C LEU A 828 -38.86 2.67 19.44
N ASP A 829 -38.03 1.90 20.15
CA ASP A 829 -37.37 0.73 19.60
C ASP A 829 -38.33 -0.44 19.38
N ASN A 830 -39.38 -0.53 20.20
CA ASN A 830 -40.45 -1.55 20.12
C ASN A 830 -41.60 -1.18 19.17
N ILE A 831 -41.78 0.10 18.82
CA ILE A 831 -42.73 0.51 17.78
C ILE A 831 -42.10 0.25 16.41
N GLN A 832 -42.72 -0.60 15.60
CA GLN A 832 -42.33 -0.85 14.21
C GLN A 832 -42.63 0.40 13.37
N THR A 833 -41.67 1.32 13.27
CA THR A 833 -41.80 2.49 12.38
C THR A 833 -41.74 2.06 10.91
N GLY A 834 -42.42 2.80 10.01
CA GLY A 834 -42.41 2.54 8.57
C GLY A 834 -40.99 2.44 7.97
N ASN A 835 -40.03 3.19 8.53
CA ASN A 835 -38.62 3.13 8.15
C ASN A 835 -37.92 1.80 8.53
N LYS A 836 -38.25 1.18 9.68
CA LYS A 836 -37.73 -0.15 10.04
C LYS A 836 -38.34 -1.22 9.13
N ARG A 837 -39.65 -1.15 8.82
CA ARG A 837 -40.31 -2.06 7.87
C ARG A 837 -39.70 -1.95 6.47
N LYS A 838 -39.46 -0.72 5.99
CA LYS A 838 -38.81 -0.44 4.69
C LYS A 838 -37.38 -0.98 4.65
N ALA A 839 -36.61 -0.82 5.72
CA ALA A 839 -35.24 -1.35 5.83
C ALA A 839 -35.19 -2.89 5.85
N GLU A 840 -36.11 -3.54 6.57
CA GLU A 840 -36.21 -5.01 6.58
C GLU A 840 -36.59 -5.57 5.20
N VAL A 841 -37.58 -4.97 4.55
CA VAL A 841 -37.99 -5.37 3.18
C VAL A 841 -36.83 -5.16 2.19
N GLN A 842 -36.07 -4.07 2.35
CA GLN A 842 -34.91 -3.79 1.53
C GLN A 842 -33.76 -4.79 1.76
N ASP A 843 -33.46 -5.15 3.02
CA ASP A 843 -32.44 -6.16 3.31
C ASP A 843 -32.86 -7.54 2.80
N ALA A 844 -34.14 -7.90 2.99
CA ALA A 844 -34.71 -9.15 2.48
C ALA A 844 -34.56 -9.27 0.96
N ARG A 845 -34.95 -8.22 0.24
CA ARG A 845 -34.78 -8.13 -1.22
C ARG A 845 -33.31 -8.19 -1.62
N SER A 846 -32.43 -7.48 -0.90
CA SER A 846 -30.98 -7.50 -1.16
C SER A 846 -30.38 -8.90 -0.99
N ASN A 847 -30.82 -9.64 0.03
CA ASN A 847 -30.35 -10.99 0.33
C ASN A 847 -30.72 -11.97 -0.78
N ILE A 848 -31.98 -11.96 -1.23
CA ILE A 848 -32.44 -12.81 -2.35
C ILE A 848 -31.70 -12.43 -3.63
N LEU A 849 -31.55 -11.14 -3.93
CA LEU A 849 -30.87 -10.68 -5.13
C LEU A 849 -29.40 -11.12 -5.15
N LEU A 850 -28.71 -10.98 -4.01
CA LEU A 850 -27.35 -11.48 -3.83
C LEU A 850 -27.27 -13.00 -3.98
N PHE A 851 -28.25 -13.73 -3.47
CA PHE A 851 -28.34 -15.18 -3.62
C PHE A 851 -28.50 -15.58 -5.09
N LYS A 852 -29.50 -15.02 -5.80
CA LYS A 852 -29.72 -15.23 -7.24
C LYS A 852 -28.49 -14.90 -8.09
N HIS A 853 -27.81 -13.78 -7.82
CA HIS A 853 -26.57 -13.44 -8.53
C HIS A 853 -25.50 -14.53 -8.40
N ARG A 854 -25.37 -15.15 -7.23
CA ARG A 854 -24.40 -16.22 -7.00
C ARG A 854 -24.84 -17.54 -7.62
N ILE A 855 -26.14 -17.86 -7.63
CA ILE A 855 -26.68 -19.01 -8.38
C ILE A 855 -26.38 -18.87 -9.87
N LEU A 856 -26.52 -17.67 -10.44
CA LEU A 856 -26.14 -17.40 -11.82
C LEU A 856 -24.64 -17.60 -12.06
N ASP A 857 -23.76 -17.32 -11.08
CA ASP A 857 -22.33 -17.64 -11.19
C ASP A 857 -22.12 -19.16 -11.28
N LEU A 858 -22.85 -19.96 -10.50
CA LEU A 858 -22.81 -21.43 -10.56
C LEU A 858 -23.31 -21.95 -11.92
N LEU A 859 -24.47 -21.47 -12.39
CA LEU A 859 -25.03 -21.85 -13.69
C LEU A 859 -24.14 -21.43 -14.86
N GLU A 860 -23.48 -20.26 -14.78
CA GLU A 860 -22.50 -19.85 -15.78
C GLU A 860 -21.29 -20.79 -15.82
N THR A 861 -20.77 -21.19 -14.65
CA THR A 861 -19.69 -22.19 -14.57
C THR A 861 -20.13 -23.54 -15.10
N PHE A 862 -21.36 -23.96 -14.84
CA PHE A 862 -21.94 -25.18 -15.39
C PHE A 862 -21.99 -25.17 -16.91
N ALA A 863 -22.52 -24.10 -17.51
CA ALA A 863 -22.55 -23.94 -18.96
C ALA A 863 -21.15 -23.90 -19.59
N LYS A 864 -20.14 -23.39 -18.87
CA LYS A 864 -18.74 -23.38 -19.35
C LYS A 864 -18.10 -24.77 -19.33
N LYS A 865 -18.32 -25.56 -18.29
CA LYS A 865 -17.72 -26.91 -18.16
C LYS A 865 -18.44 -27.97 -18.96
N ASN A 866 -19.76 -27.83 -19.13
CA ASN A 866 -20.61 -28.80 -19.81
C ASN A 866 -21.25 -28.23 -21.10
N PRO A 867 -20.48 -27.69 -22.06
CA PRO A 867 -21.03 -26.96 -23.22
C PRO A 867 -21.85 -27.85 -24.19
N ASN A 868 -21.71 -29.17 -24.10
CA ASN A 868 -22.45 -30.12 -24.94
C ASN A 868 -23.58 -30.84 -24.19
N SER A 869 -23.79 -30.55 -22.90
CA SER A 869 -24.77 -31.27 -22.10
C SER A 869 -26.20 -30.91 -22.50
N GLU A 870 -27.06 -31.93 -22.59
CA GLU A 870 -28.49 -31.76 -22.80
C GLU A 870 -29.18 -31.07 -21.62
N LEU A 871 -28.57 -31.09 -20.44
CA LEU A 871 -29.05 -30.39 -19.25
C LEU A 871 -29.14 -28.87 -19.44
N LEU A 872 -28.38 -28.30 -20.39
CA LEU A 872 -28.47 -26.88 -20.72
C LEU A 872 -29.83 -26.47 -21.29
N VAL A 873 -30.59 -27.40 -21.89
CA VAL A 873 -31.95 -27.12 -22.37
C VAL A 873 -32.88 -26.76 -21.21
N TYR A 874 -32.81 -27.51 -20.11
CA TYR A 874 -33.64 -27.29 -18.93
C TYR A 874 -33.34 -25.97 -18.20
N THR A 875 -32.19 -25.34 -18.45
CA THR A 875 -31.87 -24.01 -17.89
C THR A 875 -32.65 -22.87 -18.54
N VAL A 876 -33.21 -23.07 -19.73
CA VAL A 876 -33.84 -22.01 -20.54
C VAL A 876 -35.10 -21.46 -19.87
N GLU A 877 -36.02 -22.34 -19.48
CA GLU A 877 -37.29 -21.93 -18.86
C GLU A 877 -37.07 -21.21 -17.51
N PRO A 878 -36.35 -21.78 -16.52
CA PRO A 878 -36.10 -21.12 -15.24
C PRO A 878 -35.45 -19.74 -15.37
N LEU A 879 -34.50 -19.56 -16.28
CA LEU A 879 -33.85 -18.27 -16.50
C LEU A 879 -34.78 -17.25 -17.15
N LEU A 880 -35.64 -17.65 -18.09
CA LEU A 880 -36.66 -16.77 -18.64
C LEU A 880 -37.71 -16.39 -17.57
N THR A 881 -38.13 -17.33 -16.73
CA THR A 881 -39.00 -17.05 -15.58
C THR A 881 -38.32 -16.08 -14.61
N GLY A 882 -37.04 -16.28 -14.29
CA GLY A 882 -36.27 -15.35 -13.47
C GLY A 882 -36.21 -13.94 -14.07
N LEU A 883 -36.02 -13.83 -15.38
CA LEU A 883 -36.00 -12.55 -16.11
C LEU A 883 -37.36 -11.85 -16.13
N LYS A 884 -38.45 -12.61 -16.02
CA LYS A 884 -39.82 -12.09 -15.90
C LYS A 884 -40.13 -11.60 -14.48
N LEU A 885 -39.60 -12.27 -13.46
CA LEU A 885 -39.87 -11.97 -12.05
C LEU A 885 -38.96 -10.86 -11.48
N THR A 886 -37.75 -10.69 -12.03
CA THR A 886 -36.80 -9.68 -11.54
C THR A 886 -37.20 -8.27 -11.95
N LEU A 887 -37.21 -7.36 -10.98
CA LEU A 887 -37.27 -5.92 -11.22
C LEU A 887 -35.87 -5.28 -11.22
N ASP A 888 -34.84 -6.02 -10.80
CA ASP A 888 -33.46 -5.54 -10.82
C ASP A 888 -32.84 -5.61 -12.22
N LYS A 889 -32.39 -4.44 -12.72
CA LYS A 889 -31.75 -4.30 -14.03
C LYS A 889 -30.44 -5.08 -14.09
N SER A 890 -29.68 -5.14 -12.99
CA SER A 890 -28.36 -5.80 -12.96
C SER A 890 -28.49 -7.33 -13.10
N LEU A 891 -29.44 -7.91 -12.37
CA LEU A 891 -29.76 -9.33 -12.41
C LEU A 891 -30.35 -9.71 -13.77
N GLY A 892 -31.30 -8.93 -14.29
CA GLY A 892 -31.89 -9.14 -15.62
C GLY A 892 -30.83 -9.12 -16.73
N THR A 893 -29.92 -8.13 -16.71
CA THR A 893 -28.80 -8.05 -17.67
C THR A 893 -27.88 -9.28 -17.58
N LYS A 894 -27.63 -9.78 -16.36
CA LYS A 894 -26.77 -10.97 -16.16
C LYS A 894 -27.42 -12.24 -16.69
N ILE A 895 -28.72 -12.44 -16.43
CA ILE A 895 -29.51 -13.54 -16.99
C ILE A 895 -29.49 -13.49 -18.52
N HIS A 896 -29.78 -12.32 -19.10
CA HIS A 896 -29.74 -12.11 -20.55
C HIS A 896 -28.37 -12.48 -21.13
N LYS A 897 -27.28 -12.00 -20.53
CA LYS A 897 -25.91 -12.31 -20.96
C LYS A 897 -25.59 -13.80 -20.88
N LEU A 898 -26.03 -14.49 -19.83
CA LEU A 898 -25.85 -15.93 -19.66
C LEU A 898 -26.57 -16.71 -20.77
N LEU A 899 -27.85 -16.40 -21.01
CA LEU A 899 -28.66 -17.01 -22.06
C LEU A 899 -28.04 -16.76 -23.45
N LYS A 900 -27.74 -15.49 -23.78
CA LYS A 900 -27.23 -15.09 -25.10
C LYS A 900 -25.83 -15.62 -25.40
N ASN A 901 -24.91 -15.55 -24.44
CA ASN A 901 -23.49 -15.78 -24.71
C ASN A 901 -23.02 -17.19 -24.41
N ARG A 902 -23.69 -17.92 -23.53
CA ARG A 902 -23.28 -19.27 -23.12
C ARG A 902 -24.30 -20.32 -23.56
N ILE A 903 -25.55 -20.20 -23.10
CA ILE A 903 -26.56 -21.23 -23.32
C ILE A 903 -26.94 -21.32 -24.81
N CYS A 904 -27.44 -20.24 -25.41
CA CYS A 904 -27.92 -20.23 -26.81
C CYS A 904 -26.82 -20.45 -27.87
N LYS A 905 -25.54 -20.38 -27.49
CA LYS A 905 -24.38 -20.64 -28.37
C LYS A 905 -23.81 -22.05 -28.20
N SER A 906 -24.31 -22.82 -27.23
CA SER A 906 -23.85 -24.17 -26.94
C SER A 906 -24.27 -25.16 -28.03
N LYS A 907 -23.42 -26.16 -28.29
CA LYS A 907 -23.70 -27.24 -29.25
C LYS A 907 -24.09 -28.48 -28.46
N ILE A 908 -25.38 -28.64 -28.22
CA ILE A 908 -25.89 -29.74 -27.40
C ILE A 908 -25.78 -31.07 -28.16
N GLU A 909 -25.30 -32.09 -27.48
CA GLU A 909 -25.42 -33.49 -27.90
C GLU A 909 -26.64 -34.09 -27.23
N ILE A 910 -27.75 -34.20 -27.97
CA ILE A 910 -29.01 -34.72 -27.44
C ILE A 910 -28.96 -36.24 -27.42
N LYS A 911 -29.13 -36.83 -26.23
CA LYS A 911 -29.09 -38.29 -26.03
C LYS A 911 -30.43 -38.84 -25.58
N THR A 912 -31.16 -38.10 -24.75
CA THR A 912 -32.38 -38.57 -24.07
C THR A 912 -33.62 -37.70 -24.28
N LEU A 913 -33.48 -36.43 -24.66
CA LEU A 913 -34.64 -35.54 -24.84
C LEU A 913 -35.53 -35.95 -26.02
N ASP A 914 -36.83 -35.96 -25.76
CA ASP A 914 -37.85 -36.14 -26.78
C ASP A 914 -38.09 -34.85 -27.59
N LYS A 915 -38.35 -35.04 -28.88
CA LYS A 915 -38.75 -33.99 -29.83
C LYS A 915 -40.03 -33.29 -29.39
N ASP A 916 -41.00 -34.05 -28.86
CA ASP A 916 -42.29 -33.49 -28.45
C ASP A 916 -42.13 -32.51 -27.26
N TYR A 917 -41.25 -32.85 -26.31
CA TYR A 917 -40.90 -31.96 -25.20
C TYR A 917 -40.25 -30.65 -25.69
N LEU A 918 -39.31 -30.73 -26.65
CA LEU A 918 -38.67 -29.53 -27.21
C LEU A 918 -39.67 -28.64 -27.96
N PHE A 919 -40.63 -29.23 -28.66
CA PHE A 919 -41.70 -28.48 -29.31
C PHE A 919 -42.65 -27.81 -28.30
N GLU A 920 -42.98 -28.50 -27.22
CA GLU A 920 -43.78 -27.94 -26.13
C GLU A 920 -43.04 -26.78 -25.46
N LEU A 921 -41.75 -26.94 -25.17
CA LEU A 921 -40.88 -25.88 -24.62
C LEU A 921 -40.83 -24.66 -25.55
N LEU A 922 -40.66 -24.87 -26.87
CA LEU A 922 -40.68 -23.79 -27.87
C LEU A 922 -42.03 -23.04 -27.84
N LYS A 923 -43.14 -23.77 -27.76
CA LYS A 923 -44.48 -23.19 -27.71
C LYS A 923 -44.71 -22.41 -26.41
N ASN A 924 -44.20 -22.88 -25.29
CA ASN A 924 -44.30 -22.22 -24.00
C ASN A 924 -43.52 -20.89 -24.00
N ILE A 925 -42.26 -20.89 -24.44
CA ILE A 925 -41.42 -19.68 -24.58
C ILE A 925 -42.13 -18.61 -25.43
N GLN A 926 -42.67 -19.01 -26.58
CA GLN A 926 -43.36 -18.09 -27.49
C GLN A 926 -44.70 -17.59 -26.92
N THR A 927 -45.42 -18.43 -26.20
CA THR A 927 -46.69 -18.06 -25.55
C THR A 927 -46.47 -17.07 -24.43
N ASP A 928 -45.41 -17.24 -23.63
CA ASP A 928 -45.07 -16.32 -22.54
C ASP A 928 -44.54 -14.98 -23.05
N SER A 929 -43.88 -14.98 -24.20
CA SER A 929 -43.48 -13.76 -24.92
C SER A 929 -44.67 -12.91 -25.41
N LEU A 930 -45.86 -13.51 -25.54
CA LEU A 930 -47.09 -12.77 -25.86
C LEU A 930 -47.77 -12.16 -24.62
N LYS A 931 -47.42 -12.59 -23.40
CA LYS A 931 -48.08 -12.21 -22.15
C LYS A 931 -47.30 -11.20 -21.31
N THR A 932 -45.98 -11.13 -21.48
CA THR A 932 -45.10 -10.37 -20.59
C THR A 932 -45.01 -8.89 -20.99
N SER A 933 -45.12 -7.99 -20.02
CA SER A 933 -45.08 -6.53 -20.21
C SER A 933 -43.69 -5.95 -19.91
N ASN A 934 -43.02 -5.39 -20.93
CA ASN A 934 -41.93 -4.43 -20.82
C ASN A 934 -40.58 -4.85 -20.18
N THR A 935 -39.88 -5.81 -20.79
CA THR A 935 -38.41 -5.87 -20.70
C THR A 935 -37.81 -6.23 -22.07
N ASN A 936 -37.07 -5.29 -22.68
CA ASN A 936 -36.40 -5.51 -23.97
C ASN A 936 -35.47 -6.75 -23.90
N ASP A 937 -34.80 -6.94 -22.75
CA ASP A 937 -33.96 -8.11 -22.47
C ASP A 937 -34.75 -9.43 -22.50
N PHE A 938 -36.00 -9.48 -22.03
CA PHE A 938 -36.83 -10.67 -22.10
C PHE A 938 -37.21 -10.99 -23.53
N ASN A 939 -37.68 -10.01 -24.30
CA ASN A 939 -38.04 -10.21 -25.71
C ASN A 939 -36.85 -10.70 -26.55
N LEU A 940 -35.67 -10.11 -26.35
CA LEU A 940 -34.43 -10.53 -27.02
C LEU A 940 -33.99 -11.94 -26.57
N SER A 941 -34.07 -12.25 -25.27
CA SER A 941 -33.72 -13.57 -24.74
C SER A 941 -34.67 -14.64 -25.26
N SER A 942 -35.97 -14.39 -25.26
CA SER A 942 -37.00 -15.32 -25.75
C SER A 942 -36.86 -15.61 -27.24
N SER A 943 -36.52 -14.60 -28.05
CA SER A 943 -36.20 -14.77 -29.48
C SER A 943 -35.00 -15.72 -29.68
N GLN A 944 -33.91 -15.45 -28.96
CA GLN A 944 -32.69 -16.26 -29.03
C GLN A 944 -32.89 -17.68 -28.52
N CYS A 945 -33.63 -17.84 -27.42
CA CYS A 945 -33.98 -19.15 -26.87
C CYS A 945 -34.89 -19.93 -27.83
N SER A 946 -35.87 -19.27 -28.46
CA SER A 946 -36.74 -19.91 -29.46
C SER A 946 -35.95 -20.45 -30.66
N ILE A 947 -34.98 -19.67 -31.16
CA ILE A 947 -34.07 -20.10 -32.23
C ILE A 947 -33.14 -21.23 -31.74
N PHE A 948 -32.64 -21.14 -30.51
CA PHE A 948 -31.81 -22.18 -29.92
C PHE A 948 -32.54 -23.52 -29.83
N ILE A 949 -33.76 -23.54 -29.29
CA ILE A 949 -34.60 -24.76 -29.23
C ILE A 949 -34.94 -25.25 -30.64
N SER A 950 -35.26 -24.36 -31.58
CA SER A 950 -35.52 -24.72 -32.98
C SER A 950 -34.32 -25.40 -33.65
N LYS A 951 -33.08 -24.98 -33.33
CA LYS A 951 -31.86 -25.64 -33.80
C LYS A 951 -31.71 -27.05 -33.22
N GLN A 952 -32.09 -27.27 -31.96
CA GLN A 952 -32.04 -28.58 -31.33
C GLN A 952 -33.06 -29.54 -31.94
N ILE A 953 -34.28 -29.06 -32.21
CA ILE A 953 -35.33 -29.83 -32.90
C ILE A 953 -34.85 -30.28 -34.29
N LEU A 954 -34.26 -29.37 -35.07
CA LEU A 954 -33.73 -29.72 -36.40
C LEU A 954 -32.53 -30.67 -36.34
N ALA A 955 -31.73 -30.61 -35.28
CA ALA A 955 -30.62 -31.54 -35.10
C ALA A 955 -31.08 -32.97 -34.83
N LEU A 956 -32.27 -33.15 -34.22
CA LEU A 956 -32.89 -34.47 -34.03
C LEU A 956 -33.57 -34.99 -35.30
N ASP A 957 -34.30 -34.11 -36.00
CA ASP A 957 -35.07 -34.48 -37.18
C ASP A 957 -35.12 -33.31 -38.17
N GLU A 958 -34.32 -33.43 -39.23
CA GLU A 958 -34.20 -32.44 -40.31
C GLU A 958 -35.53 -32.20 -41.05
N THR A 959 -36.49 -33.15 -40.99
CA THR A 959 -37.82 -33.00 -41.60
C THR A 959 -38.77 -32.12 -40.80
N SER A 960 -38.38 -31.72 -39.57
CA SER A 960 -39.18 -30.87 -38.68
C SER A 960 -39.19 -29.39 -39.06
N ALA A 961 -38.48 -29.00 -40.12
CA ALA A 961 -38.41 -27.60 -40.56
C ALA A 961 -39.80 -26.99 -40.82
N ASP A 962 -40.69 -27.75 -41.48
CA ASP A 962 -42.06 -27.29 -41.77
C ASP A 962 -42.86 -27.05 -40.48
N LEU A 963 -42.73 -27.94 -39.49
CA LEU A 963 -43.41 -27.81 -38.20
C LEU A 963 -42.95 -26.56 -37.42
N ILE A 964 -41.65 -26.24 -37.47
CA ILE A 964 -41.11 -25.03 -36.84
C ILE A 964 -41.64 -23.78 -37.56
N ILE A 965 -41.67 -23.78 -38.89
CA ILE A 965 -42.19 -22.69 -39.70
C ILE A 965 -43.69 -22.47 -39.42
N ASP A 966 -44.47 -23.55 -39.32
CA ASP A 966 -45.89 -23.50 -38.97
C ASP A 966 -46.10 -22.89 -37.58
N GLN A 967 -45.28 -23.28 -36.59
CA GLN A 967 -45.34 -22.74 -35.24
C GLN A 967 -45.03 -21.23 -35.20
N TYR A 968 -43.98 -20.77 -35.90
CA TYR A 968 -43.69 -19.33 -36.02
C TYR A 968 -44.77 -18.57 -36.81
N THR A 969 -45.42 -19.22 -37.78
CA THR A 969 -46.55 -18.66 -38.52
C THR A 969 -47.79 -18.53 -37.62
N GLU A 970 -48.04 -19.50 -36.74
CA GLU A 970 -49.08 -19.42 -35.71
C GLU A 970 -48.80 -18.28 -34.72
N LEU A 971 -47.54 -18.13 -34.28
CA LEU A 971 -47.11 -17.01 -33.45
C LEU A 971 -47.37 -15.66 -34.15
N LEU A 972 -47.04 -15.54 -35.44
CA LEU A 972 -47.30 -14.32 -36.23
C LEU A 972 -48.79 -14.01 -36.32
N LYS A 973 -49.66 -15.02 -36.52
CA LYS A 973 -51.11 -14.85 -36.50
C LYS A 973 -51.61 -14.37 -35.13
N LYS A 974 -51.08 -14.91 -34.03
CA LYS A 974 -51.42 -14.48 -32.66
C LYS A 974 -50.94 -13.06 -32.36
N TRP A 975 -49.74 -12.70 -32.81
CA TRP A 975 -49.18 -11.37 -32.71
C TRP A 975 -50.04 -10.34 -33.46
N TRP A 976 -50.42 -10.65 -34.70
CA TRP A 976 -51.29 -9.79 -35.52
C TRP A 976 -52.70 -9.58 -34.95
N THR A 977 -53.28 -10.62 -34.33
CA THR A 977 -54.67 -10.59 -33.85
C THR A 977 -54.83 -9.94 -32.46
N LYS A 978 -53.79 -9.98 -31.62
CA LYS A 978 -53.82 -9.36 -30.28
C LYS A 978 -53.35 -7.90 -30.33
N LYS A 979 -54.27 -6.95 -30.24
CA LYS A 979 -53.96 -5.50 -30.20
C LYS A 979 -53.02 -5.06 -29.06
N ASN A 980 -52.99 -5.80 -27.94
CA ASN A 980 -52.15 -5.49 -26.76
C ASN A 980 -50.92 -6.42 -26.64
N SER A 981 -50.53 -7.12 -27.71
CA SER A 981 -49.32 -7.95 -27.70
C SER A 981 -48.07 -7.06 -27.67
N ARG A 982 -47.32 -7.06 -26.56
CA ARG A 982 -46.06 -6.31 -26.39
C ARG A 982 -44.81 -7.07 -26.92
N LEU A 983 -45.00 -8.10 -27.74
CA LEU A 983 -43.93 -8.83 -28.44
C LEU A 983 -43.35 -7.97 -29.59
N THR A 984 -42.03 -7.85 -29.65
CA THR A 984 -41.33 -7.05 -30.67
C THR A 984 -41.21 -7.80 -32.00
N SER A 985 -41.20 -7.07 -33.11
CA SER A 985 -41.03 -7.63 -34.46
C SER A 985 -39.66 -8.32 -34.68
N SER A 986 -38.68 -8.03 -33.82
CA SER A 986 -37.33 -8.63 -33.84
C SER A 986 -37.35 -10.15 -33.83
N ILE A 987 -38.28 -10.81 -33.12
CA ILE A 987 -38.35 -12.28 -33.07
C ILE A 987 -38.59 -12.92 -34.44
N PHE A 988 -39.37 -12.24 -35.30
CA PHE A 988 -39.63 -12.71 -36.66
C PHE A 988 -38.46 -12.40 -37.59
N PHE A 989 -37.82 -11.25 -37.45
CA PHE A 989 -36.62 -10.92 -38.23
C PHE A 989 -35.46 -11.86 -37.91
N ASP A 990 -35.22 -12.16 -36.63
CA ASP A 990 -34.18 -13.10 -36.21
C ASP A 990 -34.45 -14.51 -36.77
N PHE A 991 -35.72 -14.95 -36.74
CA PHE A 991 -36.12 -16.23 -37.32
C PHE A 991 -35.92 -16.28 -38.83
N ILE A 992 -36.33 -15.24 -39.57
CA ILE A 992 -36.14 -15.14 -41.03
C ILE A 992 -34.63 -15.11 -41.37
N ASN A 993 -33.83 -14.37 -40.62
CA ASN A 993 -32.38 -14.32 -40.79
C ASN A 993 -31.75 -15.70 -40.56
N TRP A 994 -32.20 -16.42 -39.53
CA TRP A 994 -31.77 -17.79 -39.28
C TRP A 994 -32.18 -18.75 -40.40
N LEU A 995 -33.44 -18.71 -40.87
CA LEU A 995 -33.90 -19.51 -42.01
C LEU A 995 -33.10 -19.19 -43.29
N SER A 996 -32.81 -17.92 -43.55
CA SER A 996 -31.99 -17.47 -44.68
C SER A 996 -30.59 -18.08 -44.63
N SER A 997 -29.98 -18.15 -43.45
CA SER A 997 -28.68 -18.81 -43.25
C SER A 997 -28.71 -20.32 -43.51
N LYS A 998 -29.87 -20.96 -43.40
CA LYS A 998 -30.07 -22.40 -43.63
C LYS A 998 -30.52 -22.72 -45.06
N ARG A 999 -31.11 -21.76 -45.75
CA ARG A 999 -31.49 -21.85 -47.16
C ARG A 999 -30.30 -22.10 -48.11
N SER A 1000 -29.08 -21.80 -47.68
CA SER A 1000 -27.85 -22.11 -48.43
C SER A 1000 -27.31 -23.53 -48.20
N GLN A 1001 -27.89 -24.29 -47.26
CA GLN A 1001 -27.48 -25.64 -46.86
C GLN A 1001 -28.51 -26.73 -47.21
N ASN A 1002 -29.80 -26.37 -47.31
CA ASN A 1002 -30.86 -27.16 -47.94
C ASN A 1002 -30.86 -26.96 -49.46
#